data_AF-A0A2V3JH64-F1
#
_entry.id   AF-A0A2V3JH64-F1
#
_cell.length_a   1.000
_cell.length_b   1.000
_cell.length_c   1.000
_cell.angle_alpha   90.00
_cell.angle_beta   90.00
_cell.angle_gamma   90.00
#
_symmetry.space_group_name_H-M   'P 1'
#
loop_
_entity.id
_entity.type
_entity.pdbx_description
1 polymer ?
#
loop_
_entity_poly.entity_id
_entity_poly.type
_entity_poly.pdbx_seq_one_letter_code
_entity_poly.pdbx_strand_id
1 'polypeptide(L)'
;MGNVTRMLSVLLVIALMILLFAGTAAAATPPVPYFNQCDPRWSDDRLGGDGQVICSHGLARSTSAYAFQETYGEEYLTKADLTSPIIDDFEDADVGDWSSFATQDASIDLSSSNNSKSGNHSMRIDCNLSGYETNWCGAYRQIDTWINYDNVSLWVYGDNSGNTLEIKLEEDYGEEGWVQWVYAPVINWSGWKKLEIPVPSFSAEGGANDISDDKSKVNRFTLVVSGTSPPGSTVYVDDIRLKLSDKTVSDDDFLEMLERATFEYFRNEANPANGLIRDRSTSDSPCSIAAVGFGLSAICIAESRGWINRTDASDRVLTTLETFNNLYNKEGFYYHWINMETCERERNCEVSSIDTALLMAGILHAGEHYKENESIRNLSNELYRRVNWTWMLNGTDTIAMKWTPEEGLSPDYWRGYNEAMIMYLLAIGSPTHPVPDPEGSWNAWASTYGVGCGRMIDGFEDNNVSDWAPFTNSSSGASINISPSNNSKIGDYSMKIDYNIGYNTGGEQCGVYLQKITWANYDSVNLWIYGDDSGNTLRIKLEEDSDEEHWIYELFLNWTGWKEFDIPVSSLEVWEKTRNDGILNKTKVNRFTVVILGTSASGSTIYLDDFKLPCSFSDCCDGEDFIYCWTGSLFTYQYSHCWIDFRCKHDDYANYWQNSINAVRENRLFCIDNSDVYATYNENCWGLTACDGPNGYAGYGSCPCYCHDGTIPPTGAGESVALAPDIAIPALRYMYETYGGKIWGKYGFKDAFNLDTNISLDGCQPWWTEDYIGIDEGAIILMIENYRSGLVWNEFMQNPYVMNAMDEAGFVPMIRGDLDYDCALTSADALICLQIAAGSRPCDAEMFAAADVSGDNRVTSLDALMILQAAAGRIEL
;
A
#
# COMPACT_ATOMS: atom_id res chain seq x y z
N MET A 1 -43.15 49.30 35.81
CA MET A 1 -43.09 49.67 37.25
C MET A 1 -42.53 48.47 37.98
N GLY A 2 -41.59 48.63 38.94
CA GLY A 2 -40.93 47.49 39.62
C GLY A 2 -39.96 46.74 38.68
N ASN A 3 -38.63 46.83 38.74
CA ASN A 3 -37.67 47.31 39.75
C ASN A 3 -37.43 46.34 40.93
N VAL A 4 -36.15 45.98 41.14
CA VAL A 4 -35.52 45.38 42.35
C VAL A 4 -35.78 43.87 42.62
N THR A 5 -34.84 43.00 43.09
CA THR A 5 -33.34 42.85 43.08
C THR A 5 -32.97 41.66 44.02
N ARG A 6 -31.79 41.00 43.86
CA ARG A 6 -31.10 40.10 44.86
C ARG A 6 -31.74 38.71 45.14
N MET A 7 -31.05 37.68 45.68
CA MET A 7 -29.60 37.27 45.67
C MET A 7 -29.44 35.85 46.28
N LEU A 8 -28.37 35.14 45.90
CA LEU A 8 -27.57 34.16 46.69
C LEU A 8 -28.16 32.79 47.14
N SER A 9 -27.21 31.85 47.24
CA SER A 9 -27.20 30.56 47.96
C SER A 9 -28.13 29.44 47.44
N VAL A 10 -27.67 28.37 46.76
CA VAL A 10 -26.59 27.38 47.02
C VAL A 10 -26.94 26.34 48.10
N LEU A 11 -27.55 25.22 47.67
CA LEU A 11 -26.96 23.86 47.78
C LEU A 11 -27.84 22.78 47.12
N LEU A 12 -27.27 22.11 46.11
CA LEU A 12 -27.38 20.70 45.69
C LEU A 12 -28.66 19.83 45.83
N VAL A 13 -28.80 18.96 44.82
CA VAL A 13 -29.14 17.51 44.90
C VAL A 13 -30.60 17.04 44.63
N ILE A 14 -30.75 16.50 43.40
CA ILE A 14 -31.48 15.29 42.97
C ILE A 14 -33.00 15.34 42.67
N ALA A 15 -33.36 14.50 41.68
CA ALA A 15 -34.69 13.99 41.30
C ALA A 15 -35.62 14.88 40.43
N LEU A 16 -35.31 14.85 39.12
CA LEU A 16 -36.17 14.32 38.05
C LEU A 16 -37.54 14.96 37.71
N MET A 17 -37.68 15.23 36.41
CA MET A 17 -38.76 14.80 35.50
C MET A 17 -40.02 15.67 35.22
N ILE A 18 -40.28 15.74 33.90
CA ILE A 18 -41.57 15.55 33.19
C ILE A 18 -42.51 16.77 32.97
N LEU A 19 -42.59 17.17 31.67
CA LEU A 19 -43.79 17.37 30.79
C LEU A 19 -45.00 18.20 31.32
N LEU A 20 -45.80 18.96 30.55
CA LEU A 20 -45.94 19.39 29.13
C LEU A 20 -46.69 20.76 29.17
N PHE A 21 -47.30 21.44 28.17
CA PHE A 21 -47.83 21.33 26.78
C PHE A 21 -47.88 22.81 26.25
N ALA A 22 -48.16 23.21 25.00
CA ALA A 22 -48.26 22.69 23.62
C ALA A 22 -48.28 23.93 22.67
N GLY A 23 -48.14 23.80 21.33
CA GLY A 23 -48.05 25.01 20.48
C GLY A 23 -48.26 24.97 18.95
N THR A 24 -48.60 23.82 18.34
CA THR A 24 -49.11 23.67 16.94
C THR A 24 -48.32 24.22 15.72
N ALA A 25 -47.94 23.26 14.85
CA ALA A 25 -48.19 23.25 13.39
C ALA A 25 -47.28 24.00 12.38
N ALA A 26 -46.31 23.24 11.84
CA ALA A 26 -46.19 22.86 10.41
C ALA A 26 -45.97 23.91 9.30
N ALA A 27 -44.76 23.87 8.73
CA ALA A 27 -44.48 23.90 7.28
C ALA A 27 -43.29 22.95 7.01
N ALA A 28 -43.11 22.47 5.77
CA ALA A 28 -42.15 21.40 5.46
C ALA A 28 -40.92 21.87 4.68
N THR A 29 -39.77 21.30 5.04
CA THR A 29 -38.49 21.27 4.29
C THR A 29 -37.91 19.86 4.43
N PRO A 30 -37.29 19.27 3.41
CA PRO A 30 -36.64 17.96 3.55
C PRO A 30 -35.44 18.07 4.50
N PRO A 31 -35.17 17.05 5.34
CA PRO A 31 -33.90 16.97 6.05
C PRO A 31 -32.79 16.61 5.07
N VAL A 32 -31.74 17.42 5.03
CA VAL A 32 -30.45 17.02 4.45
C VAL A 32 -29.82 16.00 5.42
N PRO A 33 -29.29 14.86 4.93
CA PRO A 33 -28.55 13.93 5.80
C PRO A 33 -27.30 14.61 6.36
N TYR A 34 -27.10 14.53 7.68
CA TYR A 34 -25.85 14.90 8.31
C TYR A 34 -24.83 13.78 8.10
N PHE A 35 -23.76 14.04 7.35
CA PHE A 35 -22.59 13.16 7.26
C PHE A 35 -21.50 13.64 8.24
N ASN A 36 -21.67 13.34 9.52
CA ASN A 36 -20.62 13.46 10.53
C ASN A 36 -20.21 12.05 10.99
N GLN A 37 -19.10 11.55 10.46
CA GLN A 37 -18.19 10.49 10.96
C GLN A 37 -17.13 10.26 9.86
N CYS A 38 -15.81 10.18 10.05
CA CYS A 38 -14.93 10.04 11.22
C CYS A 38 -15.58 9.49 12.50
N ASP A 39 -15.71 8.17 12.59
CA ASP A 39 -15.94 7.50 13.87
C ASP A 39 -14.62 6.95 14.46
N PRO A 40 -14.04 7.59 15.48
CA PRO A 40 -12.82 7.09 16.13
C PRO A 40 -13.15 5.95 17.10
N ARG A 41 -13.54 4.78 16.56
CA ARG A 41 -13.91 3.58 17.34
C ARG A 41 -13.21 2.28 16.92
N TRP A 42 -12.03 2.38 16.30
CA TRP A 42 -10.98 1.35 16.42
C TRP A 42 -10.26 1.50 17.78
N SER A 43 -11.00 1.27 18.87
CA SER A 43 -10.47 1.36 20.23
C SER A 43 -11.12 0.29 21.12
N ASP A 44 -10.46 -0.86 21.27
CA ASP A 44 -10.85 -1.84 22.30
C ASP A 44 -10.46 -1.32 23.69
N ASP A 45 -11.30 -1.61 24.67
CA ASP A 45 -11.33 -0.89 25.94
C ASP A 45 -10.58 -1.67 27.02
N ARG A 46 -9.29 -1.32 27.23
CA ARG A 46 -8.77 -0.82 28.53
C ARG A 46 -7.24 -0.68 28.61
N LEU A 47 -6.78 0.52 28.91
CA LEU A 47 -5.86 0.75 30.02
C LEU A 47 -6.37 1.89 30.91
N GLY A 48 -6.46 1.66 32.21
CA GLY A 48 -7.04 2.61 33.16
C GLY A 48 -6.00 3.49 33.85
N GLY A 49 -6.02 4.80 33.56
CA GLY A 49 -5.26 5.81 34.31
C GLY A 49 -4.82 7.01 33.47
N ASP A 50 -5.52 8.14 33.62
CA ASP A 50 -5.08 9.50 33.28
C ASP A 50 -4.35 9.72 31.94
N GLY A 51 -4.95 9.27 30.83
CA GLY A 51 -4.58 9.68 29.47
C GLY A 51 -5.58 10.70 28.90
N GLN A 52 -5.11 11.90 28.52
CA GLN A 52 -5.88 12.77 27.62
C GLN A 52 -5.64 12.32 26.17
N VAL A 53 -6.71 12.16 25.39
CA VAL A 53 -6.60 12.05 23.93
C VAL A 53 -6.23 13.43 23.38
N ILE A 54 -4.98 13.58 22.91
CA ILE A 54 -4.45 14.83 22.34
C ILE A 54 -4.51 14.77 20.81
N CYS A 55 -5.72 14.74 20.26
CA CYS A 55 -5.98 15.07 18.85
C CYS A 55 -5.85 16.60 18.64
N SER A 56 -4.67 17.16 18.96
CA SER A 56 -4.44 18.62 18.91
C SER A 56 -2.96 19.03 18.80
N HIS A 57 -2.25 18.48 17.81
CA HIS A 57 -1.13 19.16 17.14
C HIS A 57 -1.32 18.92 15.64
N GLY A 58 -1.50 19.91 14.77
CA GLY A 58 -1.36 21.35 15.01
C GLY A 58 0.08 21.82 14.84
N LEU A 59 0.74 21.38 13.75
CA LEU A 59 2.04 21.89 13.30
C LEU A 59 1.93 23.33 12.80
N ALA A 60 1.70 24.26 13.71
CA ALA A 60 1.81 25.69 13.46
C ALA A 60 3.27 26.03 13.13
N ARG A 61 3.62 26.04 11.83
CA ARG A 61 4.93 26.47 11.31
C ARG A 61 5.23 27.92 11.72
N SER A 62 5.79 28.11 12.91
CA SER A 62 6.17 29.44 13.40
C SER A 62 7.37 29.95 12.61
N THR A 63 7.16 31.00 11.81
CA THR A 63 8.18 31.56 10.93
C THR A 63 9.33 32.21 11.72
N SER A 64 10.53 31.63 11.67
CA SER A 64 11.77 32.31 12.03
C SER A 64 12.90 31.88 11.09
N ALA A 65 13.63 32.85 10.54
CA ALA A 65 14.67 32.62 9.55
C ALA A 65 16.07 32.58 10.18
N TYR A 66 16.96 31.78 9.59
CA TYR A 66 18.43 31.82 9.73
C TYR A 66 19.01 31.96 11.16
N ALA A 67 19.34 30.82 11.77
CA ALA A 67 20.48 30.71 12.69
C ALA A 67 21.07 29.29 12.67
N PHE A 68 22.21 29.09 12.00
CA PHE A 68 23.04 27.90 12.23
C PHE A 68 23.71 28.01 13.59
N GLN A 69 23.52 27.00 14.46
CA GLN A 69 24.41 26.72 15.59
C GLN A 69 24.66 25.22 15.68
N GLU A 70 25.87 24.81 15.34
CA GLU A 70 26.36 23.44 15.52
C GLU A 70 26.41 23.10 17.02
N THR A 71 25.86 21.95 17.43
CA THR A 71 26.24 21.27 18.69
C THR A 71 25.96 19.77 18.57
N TYR A 72 27.05 19.00 18.47
CA TYR A 72 27.23 17.56 18.68
C TYR A 72 26.03 16.68 19.09
N GLY A 73 25.94 15.50 18.48
CA GLY A 73 25.10 14.41 18.96
C GLY A 73 25.44 13.09 18.29
N GLU A 74 24.57 12.69 17.36
CA GLU A 74 24.47 11.37 16.72
C GLU A 74 24.40 11.60 15.20
N GLU A 75 25.09 10.78 14.38
CA GLU A 75 24.91 10.81 12.92
C GLU A 75 23.67 9.99 12.54
N TYR A 76 22.80 10.53 11.70
CA TYR A 76 21.58 9.85 11.23
C TYR A 76 21.87 9.04 9.97
N LEU A 77 21.33 7.81 9.90
CA LEU A 77 21.44 6.91 8.74
C LEU A 77 21.09 7.65 7.44
N THR A 78 22.00 7.65 6.46
CA THR A 78 21.73 8.31 5.19
C THR A 78 20.88 7.42 4.29
N LYS A 79 20.29 8.00 3.23
CA LYS A 79 19.57 7.23 2.20
C LYS A 79 20.47 6.22 1.47
N ALA A 80 21.80 6.26 1.60
CA ALA A 80 22.69 5.20 1.11
C ALA A 80 22.79 4.01 2.05
N ASP A 81 22.65 4.24 3.36
CA ASP A 81 22.90 3.22 4.39
C ASP A 81 21.66 2.37 4.63
N LEU A 82 20.49 2.98 4.39
CA LEU A 82 19.21 2.29 4.25
C LEU A 82 19.10 1.43 2.96
N THR A 83 20.09 1.43 2.06
CA THR A 83 20.02 0.73 0.75
C THR A 83 20.98 -0.44 0.57
N SER A 84 21.55 -0.94 1.66
CA SER A 84 22.23 -2.23 1.69
C SER A 84 22.17 -2.82 3.10
N PRO A 85 22.16 -4.15 3.27
CA PRO A 85 22.43 -4.79 4.56
C PRO A 85 23.87 -4.49 5.00
N ILE A 86 24.04 -3.40 5.74
CA ILE A 86 25.28 -3.03 6.42
C ILE A 86 25.42 -3.92 7.66
N ILE A 87 26.52 -4.68 7.72
CA ILE A 87 26.99 -5.30 8.96
C ILE A 87 27.67 -4.22 9.81
N ASP A 88 28.47 -3.35 9.17
CA ASP A 88 28.99 -2.14 9.79
C ASP A 88 29.55 -1.15 8.76
N ASP A 89 29.30 0.14 8.95
CA ASP A 89 29.95 1.25 8.23
C ASP A 89 30.85 2.10 9.15
N PHE A 90 30.71 1.97 10.48
CA PHE A 90 31.45 2.68 11.53
C PHE A 90 31.30 4.21 11.53
N GLU A 91 30.35 4.79 10.77
CA GLU A 91 30.27 6.25 10.58
C GLU A 91 29.82 7.00 11.84
N ASP A 92 29.04 6.33 12.71
CA ASP A 92 28.69 6.75 14.07
C ASP A 92 29.91 6.92 15.02
N ALA A 93 31.08 6.45 14.59
CA ALA A 93 32.33 6.36 15.33
C ALA A 93 32.32 5.43 16.56
N ASP A 94 31.35 4.54 16.71
CA ASP A 94 31.37 3.47 17.70
C ASP A 94 31.99 2.18 17.13
N VAL A 95 32.50 1.34 18.04
CA VAL A 95 32.91 -0.04 17.79
C VAL A 95 32.48 -0.95 18.95
N GLY A 96 31.62 -0.46 19.87
CA GLY A 96 31.17 -1.16 21.07
C GLY A 96 30.35 -2.43 20.80
N ASP A 97 29.71 -2.53 19.64
CA ASP A 97 29.04 -3.73 19.14
C ASP A 97 30.02 -4.86 18.78
N TRP A 98 31.32 -4.58 18.66
CA TRP A 98 32.34 -5.59 18.36
C TRP A 98 32.98 -6.17 19.62
N SER A 99 32.73 -7.45 19.83
CA SER A 99 33.37 -8.22 20.90
C SER A 99 34.78 -8.66 20.48
N SER A 100 35.80 -8.15 21.16
CA SER A 100 37.21 -8.47 20.91
C SER A 100 37.70 -9.69 21.70
N PHE A 101 38.60 -10.47 21.09
CA PHE A 101 39.15 -11.70 21.65
C PHE A 101 40.58 -11.98 21.14
N ALA A 102 41.39 -12.71 21.92
CA ALA A 102 42.79 -12.98 21.56
C ALA A 102 43.34 -14.26 22.20
N THR A 103 44.39 -14.80 21.58
CA THR A 103 45.25 -15.85 22.17
C THR A 103 46.03 -15.35 23.39
N GLN A 104 46.46 -16.27 24.27
CA GLN A 104 46.99 -15.93 25.60
C GLN A 104 48.20 -14.95 25.61
N ASP A 105 49.04 -14.98 24.58
CA ASP A 105 50.22 -14.11 24.44
C ASP A 105 50.01 -13.02 23.35
N ALA A 106 48.77 -12.71 23.01
CA ALA A 106 48.39 -11.64 22.07
C ALA A 106 47.47 -10.61 22.73
N SER A 107 47.39 -9.41 22.14
CA SER A 107 46.40 -8.38 22.53
C SER A 107 45.78 -7.72 21.30
N ILE A 108 44.58 -7.19 21.50
CA ILE A 108 43.80 -6.44 20.51
C ILE A 108 43.19 -5.21 21.20
N ASP A 109 43.26 -4.07 20.52
CA ASP A 109 42.54 -2.85 20.88
C ASP A 109 41.71 -2.41 19.66
N LEU A 110 40.41 -2.16 19.87
CA LEU A 110 39.49 -1.64 18.85
C LEU A 110 39.26 -0.14 19.07
N SER A 111 39.13 0.61 17.98
CA SER A 111 38.88 2.05 18.01
C SER A 111 38.26 2.53 16.70
N SER A 112 37.42 3.57 16.71
CA SER A 112 37.10 4.31 15.49
C SER A 112 38.31 5.16 15.04
N SER A 113 38.42 5.42 13.73
CA SER A 113 39.48 6.25 13.17
C SER A 113 39.07 7.01 11.90
N ASN A 114 39.43 8.29 11.84
CA ASN A 114 39.26 9.18 10.68
C ASN A 114 40.20 8.87 9.49
N ASN A 115 40.78 7.67 9.44
CA ASN A 115 41.48 7.15 8.28
C ASN A 115 40.52 6.22 7.51
N SER A 116 39.41 6.78 7.05
CA SER A 116 38.30 6.08 6.38
C SER A 116 38.55 5.89 4.87
N LYS A 117 37.63 5.18 4.21
CA LYS A 117 37.49 5.05 2.75
C LYS A 117 36.11 5.50 2.28
N SER A 118 35.04 5.21 3.01
CA SER A 118 33.79 5.97 2.95
C SER A 118 33.87 7.21 3.87
N GLY A 119 32.74 7.91 4.05
CA GLY A 119 32.52 9.13 4.85
C GLY A 119 33.65 9.63 5.75
N ASN A 120 33.50 9.45 7.07
CA ASN A 120 34.25 10.12 8.13
C ASN A 120 35.09 9.16 9.00
N HIS A 121 34.66 7.90 9.16
CA HIS A 121 35.18 6.98 10.17
C HIS A 121 35.43 5.56 9.63
N SER A 122 35.98 4.68 10.47
CA SER A 122 36.33 3.29 10.14
C SER A 122 36.75 2.53 11.41
N MET A 123 36.58 1.21 11.47
CA MET A 123 37.16 0.42 12.55
C MET A 123 38.67 0.23 12.35
N ARG A 124 39.42 0.68 13.35
CA ARG A 124 40.86 0.53 13.49
C ARG A 124 41.17 -0.58 14.50
N ILE A 125 41.71 -1.68 13.98
CA ILE A 125 42.14 -2.87 14.73
C ILE A 125 43.65 -2.78 14.96
N ASP A 126 44.06 -2.49 16.21
CA ASP A 126 45.45 -2.69 16.64
C ASP A 126 45.62 -4.10 17.19
N CYS A 127 46.55 -4.88 16.63
CA CYS A 127 46.95 -6.15 17.23
C CYS A 127 48.45 -6.24 17.53
N ASN A 128 48.75 -6.88 18.65
CA ASN A 128 50.08 -7.30 19.02
C ASN A 128 50.14 -8.83 19.12
N LEU A 129 50.81 -9.48 18.16
CA LEU A 129 50.93 -10.94 18.06
C LEU A 129 52.29 -11.45 18.60
N SER A 130 53.01 -10.66 19.39
CA SER A 130 54.40 -10.94 19.78
C SER A 130 54.57 -12.22 20.61
N GLY A 131 55.19 -13.26 20.05
CA GLY A 131 55.69 -14.41 20.81
C GLY A 131 55.90 -15.67 19.98
N TYR A 132 54.86 -16.08 19.25
CA TYR A 132 54.81 -17.36 18.51
C TYR A 132 54.08 -17.20 17.17
N GLU A 133 54.44 -18.03 16.18
CA GLU A 133 53.82 -18.06 14.85
C GLU A 133 52.34 -18.53 14.87
N THR A 134 51.83 -18.93 16.04
CA THR A 134 50.45 -19.37 16.28
C THR A 134 49.60 -18.33 17.01
N ASN A 135 50.14 -17.15 17.30
CA ASN A 135 49.40 -16.08 17.97
C ASN A 135 48.46 -15.38 16.99
N TRP A 136 47.22 -15.20 17.40
CA TRP A 136 46.18 -14.47 16.66
C TRP A 136 45.28 -13.68 17.61
N CYS A 137 44.59 -12.70 17.03
CA CYS A 137 43.59 -11.84 17.64
C CYS A 137 42.34 -11.78 16.76
N GLY A 138 41.20 -11.32 17.27
CA GLY A 138 40.02 -11.07 16.45
C GLY A 138 38.94 -10.23 17.12
N ALA A 139 37.96 -9.85 16.32
CA ALA A 139 36.75 -9.14 16.73
C ALA A 139 35.54 -9.74 16.00
N TYR A 140 34.38 -9.78 16.66
CA TYR A 140 33.13 -10.26 16.06
C TYR A 140 31.95 -9.34 16.37
N ARG A 141 31.00 -9.27 15.43
CA ARG A 141 29.66 -8.68 15.64
C ARG A 141 28.62 -9.81 15.46
N GLN A 142 27.59 -9.82 16.30
CA GLN A 142 26.42 -10.69 16.07
C GLN A 142 25.61 -10.13 14.90
N ILE A 143 24.94 -10.98 14.14
CA ILE A 143 24.10 -10.59 13.00
C ILE A 143 22.78 -11.37 13.04
N ASP A 144 21.66 -10.65 12.97
CA ASP A 144 20.34 -11.25 13.18
C ASP A 144 19.73 -11.86 11.89
N THR A 145 20.22 -11.47 10.71
CA THR A 145 19.56 -11.75 9.41
C THR A 145 20.54 -11.96 8.25
N TRP A 146 21.22 -13.12 8.18
CA TRP A 146 21.82 -13.56 6.91
C TRP A 146 20.80 -14.28 6.03
N ILE A 147 19.95 -13.51 5.36
CA ILE A 147 18.97 -14.07 4.41
C ILE A 147 19.44 -13.84 2.97
N ASN A 148 19.60 -14.93 2.23
CA ASN A 148 19.83 -15.02 0.79
C ASN A 148 21.08 -14.35 0.17
N TYR A 149 21.78 -13.44 0.86
CA TYR A 149 22.99 -12.79 0.34
C TYR A 149 24.09 -13.77 -0.12
N ASP A 150 24.69 -13.49 -1.28
CA ASP A 150 25.66 -14.33 -1.99
C ASP A 150 27.09 -13.78 -1.94
N ASN A 151 27.29 -12.54 -1.50
CA ASN A 151 28.60 -11.89 -1.43
C ASN A 151 28.73 -11.07 -0.13
N VAL A 152 29.92 -11.07 0.44
CA VAL A 152 30.38 -10.03 1.38
C VAL A 152 31.16 -8.99 0.59
N SER A 153 31.02 -7.71 0.91
CA SER A 153 32.00 -6.71 0.51
C SER A 153 32.42 -5.83 1.68
N LEU A 154 33.69 -5.43 1.71
CA LEU A 154 34.30 -4.58 2.73
C LEU A 154 35.55 -3.89 2.13
N TRP A 155 35.91 -2.71 2.61
CA TRP A 155 37.24 -2.15 2.37
C TRP A 155 38.21 -2.60 3.46
N VAL A 156 39.46 -2.88 3.08
CA VAL A 156 40.54 -3.20 4.00
C VAL A 156 41.78 -2.37 3.65
N TYR A 157 42.29 -1.61 4.61
CA TYR A 157 43.52 -0.84 4.43
C TYR A 157 44.71 -1.77 4.62
N GLY A 158 45.48 -1.96 3.55
CA GLY A 158 46.71 -2.74 3.62
C GLY A 158 47.89 -1.90 4.10
N ASP A 159 48.65 -2.45 5.04
CA ASP A 159 49.97 -1.93 5.46
C ASP A 159 51.14 -2.67 4.77
N ASN A 160 50.84 -3.70 3.96
CA ASN A 160 51.78 -4.66 3.38
C ASN A 160 52.61 -5.41 4.44
N SER A 161 52.03 -5.69 5.61
CA SER A 161 52.61 -6.53 6.68
C SER A 161 52.83 -7.99 6.28
N GLY A 162 52.05 -8.51 5.32
CA GLY A 162 51.97 -9.94 5.06
C GLY A 162 51.21 -10.74 6.13
N ASN A 163 50.50 -10.07 7.04
CA ASN A 163 49.52 -10.73 7.91
C ASN A 163 48.36 -11.31 7.08
N THR A 164 47.68 -12.32 7.61
CA THR A 164 46.41 -12.82 7.11
C THR A 164 45.28 -12.10 7.84
N LEU A 165 44.25 -11.67 7.11
CA LEU A 165 42.95 -11.31 7.68
C LEU A 165 41.99 -12.47 7.36
N GLU A 166 41.74 -13.32 8.34
CA GLU A 166 40.70 -14.34 8.28
C GLU A 166 39.33 -13.67 8.48
N ILE A 167 38.46 -13.77 7.48
CA ILE A 167 37.06 -13.33 7.55
C ILE A 167 36.24 -14.60 7.71
N LYS A 168 35.45 -14.70 8.79
CA LYS A 168 34.67 -15.90 9.14
C LYS A 168 33.19 -15.60 9.23
N LEU A 169 32.41 -16.55 8.73
CA LEU A 169 30.96 -16.65 8.84
C LEU A 169 30.67 -17.85 9.73
N GLU A 170 29.84 -17.69 10.76
CA GLU A 170 29.73 -18.69 11.83
C GLU A 170 28.27 -18.93 12.28
N GLU A 171 27.99 -20.15 12.70
CA GLU A 171 26.70 -20.64 13.23
C GLU A 171 26.90 -21.17 14.66
N ASP A 172 26.00 -20.81 15.58
CA ASP A 172 25.98 -21.26 16.97
C ASP A 172 24.97 -22.39 17.20
N TYR A 173 25.45 -23.63 17.41
CA TYR A 173 24.64 -24.77 17.87
C TYR A 173 24.56 -24.89 19.42
N GLY A 174 25.11 -23.92 20.17
CA GLY A 174 25.20 -23.99 21.62
C GLY A 174 26.13 -25.11 22.10
N GLU A 175 25.61 -26.07 22.88
CA GLU A 175 26.44 -27.12 23.51
C GLU A 175 27.08 -28.12 22.53
N GLU A 176 26.61 -28.22 21.28
CA GLU A 176 27.18 -29.15 20.29
C GLU A 176 28.37 -28.57 19.47
N GLY A 177 28.57 -27.24 19.51
CA GLY A 177 29.77 -26.56 19.00
C GLY A 177 29.61 -25.73 17.72
N TRP A 178 30.58 -24.86 17.47
CA TRP A 178 30.57 -23.88 16.38
C TRP A 178 30.84 -24.49 15.00
N VAL A 179 30.06 -24.08 14.01
CA VAL A 179 30.40 -24.23 12.58
C VAL A 179 30.93 -22.88 12.08
N GLN A 180 32.02 -22.92 11.30
CA GLN A 180 32.69 -21.73 10.77
C GLN A 180 33.16 -21.96 9.32
N TRP A 181 32.93 -20.97 8.45
CA TRP A 181 33.41 -20.91 7.08
C TRP A 181 34.34 -19.70 6.92
N VAL A 182 35.50 -19.89 6.29
CA VAL A 182 36.62 -18.94 6.37
C VAL A 182 37.15 -18.54 4.99
N TYR A 183 37.35 -17.23 4.80
CA TYR A 183 38.07 -16.65 3.67
C TYR A 183 39.29 -15.88 4.20
N ALA A 184 40.50 -16.25 3.76
CA ALA A 184 41.76 -15.85 4.40
C ALA A 184 42.76 -15.13 3.46
N PRO A 185 42.48 -13.87 3.05
CA PRO A 185 43.41 -13.05 2.26
C PRO A 185 44.65 -12.63 3.06
N VAL A 186 45.81 -12.73 2.41
CA VAL A 186 47.09 -12.20 2.92
C VAL A 186 47.24 -10.72 2.50
N ILE A 187 47.48 -9.84 3.45
CA ILE A 187 47.64 -8.38 3.27
C ILE A 187 49.02 -8.08 2.63
N ASN A 188 49.06 -8.23 1.31
CA ASN A 188 50.22 -7.99 0.44
C ASN A 188 50.03 -6.76 -0.47
N TRP A 189 49.22 -5.80 -0.02
CA TRP A 189 48.95 -4.52 -0.68
C TRP A 189 49.13 -3.37 0.30
N SER A 190 49.27 -2.15 -0.23
CA SER A 190 49.33 -0.91 0.56
C SER A 190 48.17 0.01 0.21
N GLY A 191 47.54 0.61 1.22
CA GLY A 191 46.36 1.46 1.08
C GLY A 191 45.05 0.68 0.99
N TRP A 192 43.95 1.41 0.81
CA TRP A 192 42.61 0.83 0.72
C TRP A 192 42.41 -0.06 -0.50
N LYS A 193 41.83 -1.24 -0.27
CA LYS A 193 41.41 -2.20 -1.29
C LYS A 193 40.03 -2.74 -0.94
N LYS A 194 39.09 -2.75 -1.88
CA LYS A 194 37.82 -3.45 -1.69
C LYS A 194 38.05 -4.95 -1.83
N LEU A 195 37.53 -5.72 -0.88
CA LEU A 195 37.32 -7.15 -1.02
C LEU A 195 35.85 -7.33 -1.39
N GLU A 196 35.57 -8.09 -2.45
CA GLU A 196 34.24 -8.58 -2.77
C GLU A 196 34.37 -10.11 -2.85
N ILE A 197 33.65 -10.80 -1.97
CA ILE A 197 33.92 -12.18 -1.58
C ILE A 197 32.62 -12.97 -1.76
N PRO A 198 32.47 -13.72 -2.87
CA PRO A 198 31.34 -14.63 -3.02
C PRO A 198 31.33 -15.66 -1.89
N VAL A 199 30.15 -15.90 -1.32
CA VAL A 199 29.89 -16.88 -0.25
C VAL A 199 30.46 -18.28 -0.58
N PRO A 200 30.38 -18.79 -1.82
CA PRO A 200 31.07 -20.02 -2.23
C PRO A 200 32.62 -19.99 -2.24
N SER A 201 33.24 -18.88 -1.83
CA SER A 201 34.71 -18.74 -1.69
C SER A 201 35.20 -19.01 -0.26
N PHE A 202 34.28 -19.06 0.72
CA PHE A 202 34.61 -19.39 2.10
C PHE A 202 34.77 -20.91 2.23
N SER A 203 35.83 -21.36 2.90
CA SER A 203 36.11 -22.79 3.12
C SER A 203 35.63 -23.22 4.50
N ALA A 204 34.88 -24.33 4.59
CA ALA A 204 34.46 -24.89 5.87
C ALA A 204 35.67 -25.31 6.72
N GLU A 205 35.69 -24.89 8.00
CA GLU A 205 36.60 -25.43 9.01
C GLU A 205 35.90 -26.54 9.81
N GLY A 206 36.58 -27.67 10.01
CA GLY A 206 35.99 -28.85 10.66
C GLY A 206 35.25 -29.77 9.69
N GLY A 207 34.28 -30.53 10.19
CA GLY A 207 33.52 -31.53 9.42
C GLY A 207 32.22 -31.03 8.81
N ALA A 208 32.10 -29.73 8.55
CA ALA A 208 30.87 -29.07 8.10
C ALA A 208 30.64 -29.17 6.58
N ASN A 209 29.39 -28.93 6.17
CA ASN A 209 28.97 -28.82 4.76
C ASN A 209 29.39 -27.46 4.17
N ASP A 210 29.13 -27.27 2.87
CA ASP A 210 29.19 -25.95 2.25
C ASP A 210 28.06 -25.05 2.78
N ILE A 211 28.35 -23.76 2.93
CA ILE A 211 27.44 -22.69 3.40
C ILE A 211 26.21 -22.45 2.47
N SER A 212 26.09 -23.21 1.39
CA SER A 212 24.96 -23.15 0.45
C SER A 212 23.66 -23.76 0.98
N ASP A 213 23.74 -24.65 1.97
CA ASP A 213 22.60 -25.52 2.34
C ASP A 213 21.50 -24.76 3.11
N ASP A 214 21.88 -23.85 4.00
CA ASP A 214 20.96 -22.97 4.74
C ASP A 214 21.72 -21.79 5.35
N LYS A 215 21.63 -20.62 4.71
CA LYS A 215 22.34 -19.40 5.15
C LYS A 215 21.71 -18.73 6.37
N SER A 216 20.43 -19.00 6.65
CA SER A 216 19.64 -18.26 7.66
C SER A 216 20.17 -18.42 9.09
N LYS A 217 21.02 -19.43 9.31
CA LYS A 217 21.69 -19.76 10.57
C LYS A 217 23.00 -19.01 10.84
N VAL A 218 23.56 -18.32 9.84
CA VAL A 218 24.80 -17.56 10.03
C VAL A 218 24.50 -16.35 10.91
N ASN A 219 24.88 -16.45 12.18
CA ASN A 219 24.50 -15.51 13.24
C ASN A 219 25.67 -14.68 13.79
N ARG A 220 26.90 -14.96 13.35
CA ARG A 220 28.09 -14.17 13.72
C ARG A 220 28.99 -13.90 12.52
N PHE A 221 29.45 -12.65 12.42
CA PHE A 221 30.48 -12.21 11.48
C PHE A 221 31.76 -11.85 12.24
N THR A 222 32.89 -12.43 11.81
CA THR A 222 34.15 -12.40 12.56
C THR A 222 35.33 -12.01 11.68
N LEU A 223 36.21 -11.17 12.25
CA LEU A 223 37.49 -10.76 11.67
C LEU A 223 38.62 -11.22 12.61
N VAL A 224 39.53 -12.05 12.11
CA VAL A 224 40.70 -12.55 12.85
C VAL A 224 41.97 -12.14 12.11
N VAL A 225 42.95 -11.58 12.82
CA VAL A 225 44.28 -11.26 12.28
C VAL A 225 45.31 -12.25 12.82
N SER A 226 45.95 -12.97 11.91
CA SER A 226 46.95 -14.00 12.20
C SER A 226 48.20 -13.79 11.32
N GLY A 227 49.40 -14.14 11.81
CA GLY A 227 50.62 -13.98 11.03
C GLY A 227 51.88 -13.68 11.85
N THR A 228 52.91 -13.17 11.17
CA THR A 228 54.28 -13.04 11.70
C THR A 228 54.91 -11.67 11.43
N SER A 229 54.12 -10.59 11.46
CA SER A 229 54.61 -9.21 11.37
C SER A 229 54.90 -8.57 12.76
N PRO A 230 55.67 -7.46 12.83
CA PRO A 230 56.18 -6.92 14.09
C PRO A 230 55.09 -6.28 14.97
N PRO A 231 55.34 -6.11 16.29
CA PRO A 231 54.37 -5.55 17.23
C PRO A 231 53.88 -4.15 16.79
N GLY A 232 52.55 -4.01 16.64
CA GLY A 232 51.90 -2.76 16.22
C GLY A 232 51.54 -2.67 14.74
N SER A 233 51.17 -3.79 14.09
CA SER A 233 50.47 -3.75 12.80
C SER A 233 49.00 -3.37 12.99
N THR A 234 48.56 -2.26 12.42
CA THR A 234 47.18 -1.78 12.46
C THR A 234 46.45 -2.15 11.16
N VAL A 235 45.31 -2.81 11.25
CA VAL A 235 44.38 -3.02 10.12
C VAL A 235 43.23 -2.03 10.25
N TYR A 236 42.80 -1.43 9.14
CA TYR A 236 41.56 -0.63 9.10
C TYR A 236 40.54 -1.36 8.23
N VAL A 237 39.30 -1.41 8.70
CA VAL A 237 38.15 -2.02 8.02
C VAL A 237 37.01 -1.01 7.98
N ASP A 238 36.27 -1.00 6.88
CA ASP A 238 35.26 0.00 6.55
C ASP A 238 34.22 -0.62 5.59
N ASP A 239 32.97 -0.14 5.62
CA ASP A 239 31.94 -0.38 4.60
C ASP A 239 31.58 -1.88 4.43
N ILE A 240 31.40 -2.60 5.54
CA ILE A 240 31.06 -4.04 5.57
C ILE A 240 29.59 -4.21 5.18
N ARG A 241 29.33 -4.59 3.93
CA ARG A 241 28.00 -4.77 3.34
C ARG A 241 27.80 -6.18 2.81
N LEU A 242 26.64 -6.77 3.04
CA LEU A 242 26.20 -7.97 2.32
C LEU A 242 25.58 -7.58 0.97
N LYS A 243 25.59 -8.52 0.03
CA LYS A 243 25.14 -8.34 -1.36
C LYS A 243 24.53 -9.62 -1.90
N LEU A 244 23.47 -9.50 -2.70
CA LEU A 244 23.03 -10.57 -3.61
C LEU A 244 24.07 -10.76 -4.73
N SER A 245 23.92 -11.79 -5.58
CA SER A 245 24.83 -11.98 -6.72
C SER A 245 24.32 -11.29 -7.98
N ASP A 246 25.23 -10.90 -8.87
CA ASP A 246 24.90 -10.32 -10.20
C ASP A 246 24.15 -11.31 -11.13
N LYS A 247 23.73 -12.47 -10.63
CA LYS A 247 22.75 -13.34 -11.28
C LYS A 247 21.37 -12.77 -11.01
N THR A 248 20.78 -12.14 -12.02
CA THR A 248 19.36 -11.79 -12.04
C THR A 248 18.52 -13.06 -11.81
N VAL A 249 18.01 -13.23 -10.59
CA VAL A 249 16.94 -14.19 -10.26
C VAL A 249 15.74 -13.80 -11.12
N SER A 250 15.17 -14.72 -11.91
CA SER A 250 14.05 -14.37 -12.78
C SER A 250 12.84 -13.94 -11.94
N ASP A 251 11.91 -13.21 -12.53
CA ASP A 251 10.71 -12.79 -11.80
C ASP A 251 9.86 -14.00 -11.36
N ASP A 252 9.85 -15.09 -12.12
CA ASP A 252 9.19 -16.34 -11.73
C ASP A 252 9.92 -17.08 -10.58
N ASP A 253 11.26 -17.06 -10.56
CA ASP A 253 12.06 -17.61 -9.44
C ASP A 253 11.89 -16.76 -8.16
N PHE A 254 11.79 -15.43 -8.30
CA PHE A 254 11.58 -14.50 -7.18
C PHE A 254 10.16 -14.62 -6.61
N LEU A 255 9.15 -14.73 -7.47
CA LEU A 255 7.78 -14.96 -7.06
C LEU A 255 7.62 -16.35 -6.41
N GLU A 256 8.23 -17.42 -6.93
CA GLU A 256 8.27 -18.74 -6.25
C GLU A 256 8.84 -18.64 -4.83
N MET A 257 9.90 -17.85 -4.64
CA MET A 257 10.53 -17.66 -3.33
C MET A 257 9.59 -16.92 -2.35
N LEU A 258 8.90 -15.87 -2.80
CA LEU A 258 7.95 -15.10 -1.99
C LEU A 258 6.69 -15.92 -1.68
N GLU A 259 6.00 -16.40 -2.71
CA GLU A 259 4.77 -17.18 -2.62
C GLU A 259 4.94 -18.39 -1.67
N ARG A 260 6.08 -19.08 -1.77
CA ARG A 260 6.41 -20.20 -0.89
C ARG A 260 6.75 -19.79 0.54
N ALA A 261 7.40 -18.65 0.75
CA ALA A 261 7.70 -18.15 2.09
C ALA A 261 6.41 -17.73 2.80
N THR A 262 5.55 -16.96 2.13
CA THR A 262 4.21 -16.58 2.57
C THR A 262 3.35 -17.80 2.92
N PHE A 263 3.41 -18.89 2.15
CA PHE A 263 2.71 -20.13 2.52
C PHE A 263 3.13 -20.71 3.87
N GLU A 264 4.36 -20.49 4.33
CA GLU A 264 4.80 -20.95 5.64
C GLU A 264 4.04 -20.26 6.79
N TYR A 265 3.41 -19.08 6.60
CA TYR A 265 2.46 -18.52 7.56
C TYR A 265 1.29 -19.50 7.77
N PHE A 266 0.61 -19.85 6.67
CA PHE A 266 -0.54 -20.75 6.64
C PHE A 266 -0.20 -22.21 6.96
N ARG A 267 1.09 -22.59 6.99
CA ARG A 267 1.53 -23.85 7.56
C ARG A 267 1.71 -23.77 9.08
N ASN A 268 2.37 -22.72 9.59
CA ASN A 268 2.96 -22.72 10.93
C ASN A 268 2.13 -21.96 11.98
N GLU A 269 1.41 -20.90 11.61
CA GLU A 269 0.48 -20.17 12.52
C GLU A 269 -0.95 -20.76 12.48
N ALA A 270 -1.09 -21.98 11.94
CA ALA A 270 -2.32 -22.76 11.93
C ALA A 270 -2.30 -23.82 13.04
N ASN A 271 -3.35 -23.92 13.85
CA ASN A 271 -3.52 -24.99 14.82
C ASN A 271 -3.89 -26.31 14.06
N PRO A 272 -3.04 -27.35 14.09
CA PRO A 272 -3.25 -28.56 13.30
C PRO A 272 -4.38 -29.46 13.83
N ALA A 273 -4.95 -29.18 15.01
CA ALA A 273 -6.02 -29.98 15.60
C ALA A 273 -7.44 -29.52 15.20
N ASN A 274 -7.60 -28.29 14.70
CA ASN A 274 -8.89 -27.69 14.33
C ASN A 274 -8.83 -26.81 13.06
N GLY A 275 -7.64 -26.59 12.49
CA GLY A 275 -7.47 -25.84 11.25
C GLY A 275 -7.69 -24.33 11.37
N LEU A 276 -7.78 -23.80 12.59
CA LEU A 276 -7.85 -22.36 12.86
C LEU A 276 -6.48 -21.71 12.60
N ILE A 277 -6.48 -20.50 12.04
CA ILE A 277 -5.26 -19.77 11.64
C ILE A 277 -5.25 -18.40 12.32
N ARG A 278 -4.10 -18.01 12.89
CA ARG A 278 -4.00 -16.73 13.59
C ARG A 278 -4.28 -15.53 12.67
N ASP A 279 -4.87 -14.50 13.27
CA ASP A 279 -4.94 -13.13 12.76
C ASP A 279 -3.55 -12.54 12.50
N ARG A 280 -2.62 -12.77 13.44
CA ARG A 280 -1.25 -12.26 13.47
C ARG A 280 -0.24 -13.31 13.92
N SER A 281 1.04 -13.10 13.62
CA SER A 281 2.12 -13.99 14.06
C SER A 281 2.43 -13.92 15.57
N THR A 282 1.86 -12.96 16.31
CA THR A 282 2.07 -12.84 17.76
C THR A 282 1.49 -14.05 18.51
N SER A 283 2.20 -14.49 19.56
CA SER A 283 1.84 -15.74 20.25
C SER A 283 0.49 -15.69 21.00
N ASP A 284 0.01 -14.49 21.32
CA ASP A 284 -1.29 -14.18 21.94
C ASP A 284 -2.42 -13.87 20.93
N SER A 285 -2.13 -13.85 19.63
CA SER A 285 -3.11 -13.54 18.60
C SER A 285 -4.27 -14.56 18.56
N PRO A 286 -5.54 -14.12 18.41
CA PRO A 286 -6.67 -14.98 18.13
C PRO A 286 -6.59 -15.60 16.72
N CYS A 287 -7.52 -16.51 16.41
CA CYS A 287 -7.84 -16.88 15.03
C CYS A 287 -8.61 -15.74 14.35
N SER A 288 -8.30 -15.42 13.09
CA SER A 288 -9.18 -14.61 12.22
C SER A 288 -9.85 -15.50 11.18
N ILE A 289 -11.17 -15.39 11.05
CA ILE A 289 -11.90 -16.21 10.06
C ILE A 289 -11.61 -15.79 8.61
N ALA A 290 -11.22 -14.52 8.38
CA ALA A 290 -10.75 -14.06 7.07
C ALA A 290 -9.40 -14.70 6.70
N ALA A 291 -8.45 -14.71 7.64
CA ALA A 291 -7.16 -15.40 7.48
C ALA A 291 -7.32 -16.93 7.24
N VAL A 292 -8.36 -17.55 7.80
CA VAL A 292 -8.74 -18.94 7.47
C VAL A 292 -9.24 -19.06 6.02
N GLY A 293 -10.03 -18.10 5.52
CA GLY A 293 -10.48 -18.06 4.12
C GLY A 293 -9.33 -17.98 3.12
N PHE A 294 -8.41 -17.04 3.33
CA PHE A 294 -7.16 -16.98 2.57
C PHE A 294 -6.33 -18.26 2.72
N GLY A 295 -6.13 -18.75 3.94
CA GLY A 295 -5.33 -19.94 4.22
C GLY A 295 -5.86 -21.24 3.61
N LEU A 296 -7.17 -21.43 3.52
CA LEU A 296 -7.79 -22.54 2.78
C LEU A 296 -7.41 -22.52 1.29
N SER A 297 -7.32 -21.32 0.71
CA SER A 297 -6.92 -21.12 -0.67
C SER A 297 -5.41 -21.30 -0.86
N ALA A 298 -4.60 -20.78 0.06
CA ALA A 298 -3.15 -21.00 0.11
C ALA A 298 -2.78 -22.49 0.25
N ILE A 299 -3.58 -23.30 0.94
CA ILE A 299 -3.42 -24.77 1.00
C ILE A 299 -3.72 -25.44 -0.34
N CYS A 300 -4.66 -24.93 -1.15
CA CYS A 300 -4.91 -25.44 -2.50
C CYS A 300 -3.75 -25.09 -3.45
N ILE A 301 -3.26 -23.84 -3.37
CA ILE A 301 -2.06 -23.39 -4.10
C ILE A 301 -0.87 -24.30 -3.75
N ALA A 302 -0.53 -24.44 -2.47
CA ALA A 302 0.62 -25.24 -2.04
C ALA A 302 0.56 -26.73 -2.40
N GLU A 303 -0.64 -27.29 -2.62
CA GLU A 303 -0.81 -28.64 -3.17
C GLU A 303 -0.42 -28.68 -4.65
N SER A 304 -0.92 -27.73 -5.44
CA SER A 304 -0.68 -27.66 -6.89
C SER A 304 0.73 -27.20 -7.25
N ARG A 305 1.36 -26.35 -6.42
CA ARG A 305 2.81 -26.07 -6.45
C ARG A 305 3.66 -27.26 -5.98
N GLY A 306 3.05 -28.26 -5.33
CA GLY A 306 3.71 -29.47 -4.83
C GLY A 306 4.53 -29.30 -3.55
N TRP A 307 4.35 -28.20 -2.80
CA TRP A 307 5.01 -27.95 -1.52
C TRP A 307 4.41 -28.75 -0.36
N ILE A 308 3.18 -29.23 -0.51
CA ILE A 308 2.51 -30.24 0.31
C ILE A 308 1.87 -31.30 -0.60
N ASN A 309 1.62 -32.50 -0.09
CA ASN A 309 0.94 -33.54 -0.88
C ASN A 309 -0.58 -33.48 -0.72
N ARG A 310 -1.32 -33.93 -1.74
CA ARG A 310 -2.79 -33.84 -1.82
C ARG A 310 -3.52 -34.45 -0.62
N THR A 311 -3.00 -35.53 -0.04
CA THR A 311 -3.63 -36.17 1.14
C THR A 311 -3.55 -35.22 2.33
N ASP A 312 -2.34 -34.82 2.74
CA ASP A 312 -2.12 -33.94 3.90
C ASP A 312 -2.82 -32.59 3.71
N ALA A 313 -2.85 -32.06 2.48
CA ALA A 313 -3.57 -30.84 2.13
C ALA A 313 -5.09 -31.00 2.31
N SER A 314 -5.68 -32.08 1.77
CA SER A 314 -7.11 -32.37 1.89
C SER A 314 -7.54 -32.71 3.31
N ASP A 315 -6.70 -33.37 4.11
CA ASP A 315 -6.97 -33.68 5.52
C ASP A 315 -6.98 -32.40 6.38
N ARG A 316 -6.08 -31.45 6.10
CA ARG A 316 -6.10 -30.11 6.73
C ARG A 316 -7.37 -29.35 6.37
N VAL A 317 -7.72 -29.25 5.08
CA VAL A 317 -8.97 -28.61 4.64
C VAL A 317 -10.19 -29.25 5.31
N LEU A 318 -10.29 -30.57 5.31
CA LEU A 318 -11.41 -31.29 5.92
C LEU A 318 -11.50 -31.01 7.43
N THR A 319 -10.38 -30.96 8.14
CA THR A 319 -10.32 -30.63 9.57
C THR A 319 -10.82 -29.20 9.86
N THR A 320 -10.46 -28.23 9.02
CA THR A 320 -10.98 -26.86 9.10
C THR A 320 -12.49 -26.84 8.84
N LEU A 321 -12.98 -27.48 7.78
CA LEU A 321 -14.41 -27.49 7.44
C LEU A 321 -15.25 -28.21 8.50
N GLU A 322 -14.79 -29.34 9.04
CA GLU A 322 -15.47 -30.03 10.15
C GLU A 322 -15.49 -29.18 11.42
N THR A 323 -14.45 -28.39 11.69
CA THR A 323 -14.45 -27.42 12.79
C THR A 323 -15.51 -26.35 12.58
N PHE A 324 -15.45 -25.61 11.46
CA PHE A 324 -16.43 -24.54 11.16
C PHE A 324 -17.88 -25.05 11.05
N ASN A 325 -18.09 -26.30 10.69
CA ASN A 325 -19.42 -26.93 10.72
C ASN A 325 -20.00 -26.99 12.14
N ASN A 326 -19.16 -27.27 13.14
CA ASN A 326 -19.54 -27.41 14.55
C ASN A 326 -19.43 -26.11 15.37
N LEU A 327 -18.73 -25.08 14.87
CA LEU A 327 -18.61 -23.78 15.54
C LEU A 327 -19.97 -23.10 15.74
N TYR A 328 -20.06 -22.31 16.83
CA TYR A 328 -21.17 -21.38 17.00
C TYR A 328 -21.19 -20.38 15.83
N ASN A 329 -22.37 -20.20 15.25
CA ASN A 329 -22.66 -19.22 14.21
C ASN A 329 -24.01 -18.56 14.50
N LYS A 330 -24.19 -17.33 14.02
CA LYS A 330 -25.43 -16.58 14.10
C LYS A 330 -26.01 -16.48 12.69
N GLU A 331 -27.08 -17.24 12.43
CA GLU A 331 -27.71 -17.35 11.10
C GLU A 331 -26.68 -17.70 9.99
N GLY A 332 -25.72 -18.57 10.30
CA GLY A 332 -24.63 -18.96 9.40
C GLY A 332 -23.41 -18.03 9.37
N PHE A 333 -23.49 -16.82 9.94
CA PHE A 333 -22.33 -15.92 10.07
C PHE A 333 -21.50 -16.24 11.32
N TYR A 334 -20.19 -16.00 11.25
CA TYR A 334 -19.23 -16.36 12.29
C TYR A 334 -18.65 -15.12 12.99
N TYR A 335 -18.15 -15.29 14.21
CA TYR A 335 -17.38 -14.26 14.91
C TYR A 335 -16.06 -14.01 14.19
N HIS A 336 -15.69 -12.74 14.01
CA HIS A 336 -14.45 -12.30 13.36
C HIS A 336 -13.23 -12.96 14.01
N TRP A 337 -13.11 -12.84 15.34
CA TRP A 337 -12.05 -13.47 16.14
C TRP A 337 -12.57 -14.58 17.05
N ILE A 338 -11.91 -15.73 16.99
CA ILE A 338 -12.20 -16.88 17.85
C ILE A 338 -10.94 -17.41 18.52
N ASN A 339 -11.09 -18.01 19.70
CA ASN A 339 -9.98 -18.52 20.48
C ASN A 339 -9.35 -19.75 19.80
N MET A 340 -8.03 -19.74 19.59
CA MET A 340 -7.28 -20.79 18.89
C MET A 340 -7.44 -22.20 19.51
N GLU A 341 -7.71 -22.28 20.81
CA GLU A 341 -7.91 -23.56 21.53
C GLU A 341 -9.39 -23.85 21.82
N THR A 342 -10.12 -22.93 22.47
CA THR A 342 -11.49 -23.19 22.93
C THR A 342 -12.54 -23.07 21.84
N CYS A 343 -12.21 -22.44 20.72
CA CYS A 343 -13.11 -22.16 19.60
C CYS A 343 -14.31 -21.25 19.97
N GLU A 344 -14.21 -20.49 21.06
CA GLU A 344 -15.21 -19.53 21.52
C GLU A 344 -14.93 -18.10 20.99
N ARG A 345 -15.92 -17.20 21.07
CA ARG A 345 -15.79 -15.76 20.71
C ARG A 345 -14.67 -15.11 21.51
N GLU A 346 -13.72 -14.47 20.82
CA GLU A 346 -12.55 -13.83 21.44
C GLU A 346 -12.65 -12.30 21.39
N ARG A 347 -11.97 -11.59 22.32
CA ARG A 347 -11.93 -10.10 22.42
C ARG A 347 -13.31 -9.37 22.41
N ASN A 348 -14.42 -10.06 22.67
CA ASN A 348 -15.79 -9.57 22.48
C ASN A 348 -16.12 -9.11 21.05
N CYS A 349 -15.39 -9.58 20.03
CA CYS A 349 -15.60 -9.18 18.63
C CYS A 349 -17.04 -9.43 18.13
N GLU A 350 -17.39 -8.79 17.03
CA GLU A 350 -18.63 -9.01 16.32
C GLU A 350 -18.71 -10.34 15.56
N VAL A 351 -19.94 -10.74 15.24
CA VAL A 351 -20.20 -11.54 14.04
C VAL A 351 -20.10 -10.59 12.85
N SER A 352 -19.11 -10.83 12.00
CA SER A 352 -18.79 -9.97 10.85
C SER A 352 -19.35 -10.53 9.55
N SER A 353 -19.92 -9.64 8.74
CA SER A 353 -20.46 -9.97 7.43
C SER A 353 -19.36 -10.17 6.37
N ILE A 354 -18.34 -9.30 6.35
CA ILE A 354 -17.22 -9.35 5.39
C ILE A 354 -16.28 -10.52 5.69
N ASP A 355 -15.90 -10.75 6.94
CA ASP A 355 -14.97 -11.83 7.29
C ASP A 355 -15.63 -13.21 7.10
N THR A 356 -16.95 -13.30 7.28
CA THR A 356 -17.74 -14.48 6.87
C THR A 356 -17.69 -14.66 5.35
N ALA A 357 -17.73 -13.59 4.55
CA ALA A 357 -17.64 -13.68 3.09
C ALA A 357 -16.25 -14.15 2.61
N LEU A 358 -15.17 -13.59 3.16
CA LEU A 358 -13.79 -13.99 2.87
C LEU A 358 -13.55 -15.46 3.27
N LEU A 359 -14.05 -15.87 4.44
CA LEU A 359 -14.10 -17.28 4.85
C LEU A 359 -14.84 -18.15 3.82
N MET A 360 -16.06 -17.75 3.40
CA MET A 360 -16.85 -18.51 2.42
C MET A 360 -16.18 -18.59 1.05
N ALA A 361 -15.45 -17.56 0.61
CA ALA A 361 -14.69 -17.57 -0.63
C ALA A 361 -13.62 -18.68 -0.63
N GLY A 362 -12.82 -18.76 0.45
CA GLY A 362 -11.85 -19.82 0.64
C GLY A 362 -12.47 -21.22 0.76
N ILE A 363 -13.60 -21.34 1.45
CA ILE A 363 -14.36 -22.60 1.59
C ILE A 363 -14.90 -23.08 0.24
N LEU A 364 -15.44 -22.19 -0.60
CA LEU A 364 -15.96 -22.52 -1.93
C LEU A 364 -14.83 -22.90 -2.89
N HIS A 365 -13.73 -22.14 -2.90
CA HIS A 365 -12.53 -22.45 -3.69
C HIS A 365 -12.00 -23.85 -3.35
N ALA A 366 -11.79 -24.16 -2.06
CA ALA A 366 -11.38 -25.51 -1.63
C ALA A 366 -12.43 -26.60 -1.98
N GLY A 367 -13.71 -26.24 -2.02
CA GLY A 367 -14.81 -27.12 -2.45
C GLY A 367 -14.76 -27.49 -3.94
N GLU A 368 -14.31 -26.58 -4.79
CA GLU A 368 -14.09 -26.83 -6.23
C GLU A 368 -12.72 -27.46 -6.52
N HIS A 369 -11.67 -27.10 -5.77
CA HIS A 369 -10.34 -27.69 -5.90
C HIS A 369 -10.33 -29.20 -5.57
N TYR A 370 -11.00 -29.58 -4.48
CA TYR A 370 -11.15 -30.98 -4.03
C TYR A 370 -12.52 -31.56 -4.41
N LYS A 371 -13.09 -31.18 -5.56
CA LYS A 371 -14.45 -31.61 -5.99
C LYS A 371 -14.63 -33.12 -6.14
N GLU A 372 -13.56 -33.90 -6.23
CA GLU A 372 -13.59 -35.37 -6.16
C GLU A 372 -13.78 -35.92 -4.73
N ASN A 373 -13.37 -35.17 -3.69
CA ASN A 373 -13.56 -35.51 -2.29
C ASN A 373 -14.98 -35.13 -1.85
N GLU A 374 -15.84 -36.13 -1.69
CA GLU A 374 -17.25 -35.90 -1.36
C GLU A 374 -17.45 -35.20 -0.02
N SER A 375 -16.58 -35.42 0.98
CA SER A 375 -16.70 -34.78 2.30
C SER A 375 -16.43 -33.28 2.20
N ILE A 376 -15.32 -32.89 1.56
CA ILE A 376 -14.94 -31.48 1.39
C ILE A 376 -16.01 -30.76 0.54
N ARG A 377 -16.30 -31.26 -0.65
CA ARG A 377 -17.31 -30.69 -1.56
C ARG A 377 -18.67 -30.50 -0.90
N ASN A 378 -19.14 -31.49 -0.13
CA ASN A 378 -20.44 -31.41 0.55
C ASN A 378 -20.43 -30.42 1.73
N LEU A 379 -19.36 -30.41 2.55
CA LEU A 379 -19.23 -29.48 3.68
C LEU A 379 -19.10 -28.02 3.20
N SER A 380 -18.29 -27.75 2.18
CA SER A 380 -18.18 -26.40 1.59
C SER A 380 -19.53 -25.89 1.09
N ASN A 381 -20.31 -26.76 0.43
CA ASN A 381 -21.66 -26.44 0.02
C ASN A 381 -22.62 -26.23 1.21
N GLU A 382 -22.51 -27.00 2.28
CA GLU A 382 -23.38 -26.86 3.46
C GLU A 382 -23.10 -25.56 4.23
N LEU A 383 -21.83 -25.21 4.40
CA LEU A 383 -21.37 -24.00 5.11
C LEU A 383 -21.85 -22.74 4.38
N TYR A 384 -21.58 -22.62 3.08
CA TYR A 384 -22.04 -21.48 2.29
C TYR A 384 -23.57 -21.35 2.27
N ARG A 385 -24.29 -22.47 2.10
CA ARG A 385 -25.77 -22.51 2.13
C ARG A 385 -26.39 -22.15 3.48
N ARG A 386 -25.60 -22.10 4.56
CA ARG A 386 -26.04 -21.74 5.91
C ARG A 386 -26.16 -20.22 6.09
N VAL A 387 -25.38 -19.44 5.34
CA VAL A 387 -25.24 -17.99 5.52
C VAL A 387 -26.53 -17.27 5.08
N ASN A 388 -27.18 -16.60 6.03
CA ASN A 388 -28.50 -16.01 5.87
C ASN A 388 -28.43 -14.53 5.47
N TRP A 389 -28.05 -14.23 4.23
CA TRP A 389 -27.90 -12.85 3.74
C TRP A 389 -29.20 -12.05 3.84
N THR A 390 -30.36 -12.71 3.65
CA THR A 390 -31.69 -12.11 3.90
C THR A 390 -31.83 -11.53 5.31
N TRP A 391 -31.21 -12.13 6.33
CA TRP A 391 -31.22 -11.62 7.69
C TRP A 391 -30.24 -10.45 7.88
N MET A 392 -29.03 -10.52 7.31
CA MET A 392 -28.02 -9.46 7.46
C MET A 392 -28.39 -8.17 6.69
N LEU A 393 -29.22 -8.23 5.65
CA LEU A 393 -29.87 -7.05 5.05
C LEU A 393 -30.77 -6.27 6.02
N ASN A 394 -31.30 -6.94 7.06
CA ASN A 394 -32.23 -6.38 8.04
C ASN A 394 -33.53 -5.77 7.46
N GLY A 395 -33.88 -6.11 6.22
CA GLY A 395 -34.99 -5.48 5.49
C GLY A 395 -34.67 -4.10 4.89
N THR A 396 -33.37 -3.79 4.73
CA THR A 396 -32.86 -2.71 3.87
C THR A 396 -32.29 -3.28 2.57
N ASP A 397 -31.94 -2.42 1.62
CA ASP A 397 -31.35 -2.80 0.34
C ASP A 397 -29.82 -3.04 0.43
N THR A 398 -29.21 -2.77 1.59
CA THR A 398 -27.76 -2.95 1.86
C THR A 398 -27.52 -3.94 2.99
N ILE A 399 -26.35 -4.58 3.01
CA ILE A 399 -25.97 -5.56 4.04
C ILE A 399 -25.43 -4.83 5.28
N ALA A 400 -25.93 -5.17 6.47
CA ALA A 400 -25.43 -4.62 7.74
C ALA A 400 -23.98 -5.08 7.98
N MET A 401 -23.13 -4.18 8.46
CA MET A 401 -21.72 -4.47 8.70
C MET A 401 -21.51 -5.61 9.69
N LYS A 402 -22.25 -5.60 10.82
CA LYS A 402 -21.99 -6.52 11.92
C LYS A 402 -23.19 -6.83 12.82
N TRP A 403 -23.04 -7.89 13.62
CA TRP A 403 -23.94 -8.23 14.71
C TRP A 403 -23.20 -8.50 16.02
N THR A 404 -23.73 -8.05 17.16
CA THR A 404 -23.27 -8.43 18.49
C THR A 404 -24.41 -9.01 19.34
N PRO A 405 -24.13 -9.96 20.25
CA PRO A 405 -25.09 -10.39 21.28
C PRO A 405 -25.56 -9.26 22.19
N GLU A 406 -24.76 -8.20 22.35
CA GLU A 406 -24.99 -7.08 23.25
C GLU A 406 -25.94 -6.03 22.65
N GLU A 407 -25.81 -5.70 21.36
CA GLU A 407 -26.50 -4.57 20.72
C GLU A 407 -27.46 -4.99 19.59
N GLY A 408 -27.25 -6.15 18.97
CA GLY A 408 -28.01 -6.61 17.81
C GLY A 408 -27.27 -6.35 16.49
N LEU A 409 -28.03 -6.13 15.40
CA LEU A 409 -27.48 -5.75 14.09
C LEU A 409 -27.06 -4.28 14.12
N SER A 410 -25.97 -3.94 13.43
CA SER A 410 -25.44 -2.58 13.36
C SER A 410 -26.43 -1.58 12.72
N PRO A 411 -26.36 -0.29 13.10
CA PRO A 411 -26.96 0.79 12.32
C PRO A 411 -26.19 1.09 11.03
N ASP A 412 -24.97 0.53 10.90
CA ASP A 412 -24.01 0.75 9.83
C ASP A 412 -24.11 -0.36 8.77
N TYR A 413 -24.08 0.02 7.49
CA TYR A 413 -24.34 -0.84 6.32
C TYR A 413 -23.33 -0.58 5.21
N TRP A 414 -22.93 -1.64 4.50
CA TRP A 414 -21.95 -1.57 3.43
C TRP A 414 -22.47 -0.83 2.18
N ARG A 415 -21.72 0.20 1.76
CA ARG A 415 -21.86 0.91 0.47
C ARG A 415 -20.48 1.06 -0.14
N GLY A 416 -20.39 1.00 -1.47
CA GLY A 416 -19.11 1.01 -2.17
C GLY A 416 -18.41 2.39 -2.17
N TYR A 417 -17.27 2.53 -2.83
CA TYR A 417 -16.40 1.41 -3.23
C TYR A 417 -15.60 0.97 -1.99
N ASN A 418 -15.56 -0.32 -1.68
CA ASN A 418 -14.64 -0.91 -0.71
C ASN A 418 -14.54 -2.44 -0.91
N GLU A 419 -13.83 -3.15 -0.04
CA GLU A 419 -13.54 -4.59 -0.11
C GLU A 419 -14.78 -5.49 -0.24
N ALA A 420 -15.96 -5.02 0.20
CA ALA A 420 -17.17 -5.84 0.33
C ALA A 420 -17.87 -6.24 -0.98
N MET A 421 -17.28 -5.95 -2.15
CA MET A 421 -17.81 -6.38 -3.46
C MET A 421 -18.02 -7.91 -3.53
N ILE A 422 -17.02 -8.71 -3.11
CA ILE A 422 -17.13 -10.18 -3.04
C ILE A 422 -18.26 -10.64 -2.10
N MET A 423 -18.53 -9.92 -1.02
CA MET A 423 -19.63 -10.22 -0.11
C MET A 423 -20.99 -10.03 -0.79
N TYR A 424 -21.18 -8.95 -1.55
CA TYR A 424 -22.45 -8.76 -2.28
C TYR A 424 -22.66 -9.84 -3.35
N LEU A 425 -21.62 -10.23 -4.10
CA LEU A 425 -21.73 -11.34 -5.06
C LEU A 425 -22.03 -12.67 -4.36
N LEU A 426 -21.35 -13.00 -3.25
CA LEU A 426 -21.68 -14.19 -2.46
C LEU A 426 -23.08 -14.13 -1.80
N ALA A 427 -23.62 -12.93 -1.56
CA ALA A 427 -24.97 -12.71 -1.05
C ALA A 427 -26.06 -12.85 -2.12
N ILE A 428 -25.75 -12.50 -3.37
CA ILE A 428 -26.63 -12.70 -4.54
C ILE A 428 -26.67 -14.17 -4.95
N GLY A 429 -25.50 -14.82 -5.07
CA GLY A 429 -25.39 -16.22 -5.52
C GLY A 429 -25.96 -17.29 -4.58
N SER A 430 -26.36 -16.93 -3.35
CA SER A 430 -26.76 -17.90 -2.33
C SER A 430 -28.04 -18.66 -2.73
N PRO A 431 -28.00 -19.99 -2.89
CA PRO A 431 -29.13 -20.77 -3.40
C PRO A 431 -30.21 -21.07 -2.35
N THR A 432 -30.05 -20.54 -1.13
CA THR A 432 -30.90 -20.86 0.04
C THR A 432 -31.40 -19.61 0.76
N HIS A 433 -30.54 -18.62 0.96
CA HIS A 433 -30.86 -17.39 1.72
C HIS A 433 -30.24 -16.12 1.06
N PRO A 434 -30.50 -15.86 -0.23
CA PRO A 434 -29.91 -14.71 -0.93
C PRO A 434 -30.49 -13.38 -0.45
N VAL A 435 -29.92 -12.28 -0.97
CA VAL A 435 -30.64 -11.00 -1.01
C VAL A 435 -31.98 -11.17 -1.76
N PRO A 436 -33.13 -10.66 -1.27
CA PRO A 436 -34.43 -10.83 -1.94
C PRO A 436 -34.57 -10.11 -3.28
N ASP A 437 -33.70 -9.14 -3.55
CA ASP A 437 -33.67 -8.31 -4.75
C ASP A 437 -32.20 -8.13 -5.17
N PRO A 438 -31.66 -9.00 -6.06
CA PRO A 438 -30.26 -8.94 -6.52
C PRO A 438 -29.88 -7.59 -7.13
N GLU A 439 -30.60 -7.17 -8.18
CA GLU A 439 -30.41 -5.92 -8.90
C GLU A 439 -30.54 -4.72 -7.92
N GLY A 440 -31.59 -4.71 -7.09
CA GLY A 440 -31.79 -3.66 -6.09
C GLY A 440 -30.65 -3.57 -5.06
N SER A 441 -30.11 -4.71 -4.62
CA SER A 441 -29.03 -4.74 -3.63
C SER A 441 -27.67 -4.37 -4.23
N TRP A 442 -27.39 -4.80 -5.46
CA TRP A 442 -26.18 -4.41 -6.19
C TRP A 442 -26.19 -2.91 -6.48
N ASN A 443 -27.31 -2.38 -6.98
CA ASN A 443 -27.48 -0.96 -7.24
C ASN A 443 -27.44 -0.11 -5.95
N ALA A 444 -27.88 -0.66 -4.81
CA ALA A 444 -27.77 0.00 -3.51
C ALA A 444 -26.34 -0.02 -2.94
N TRP A 445 -25.57 -1.07 -3.21
CA TRP A 445 -24.13 -1.15 -2.96
C TRP A 445 -23.36 -0.11 -3.80
N ALA A 446 -23.59 -0.09 -5.11
CA ALA A 446 -23.00 0.81 -6.09
C ALA A 446 -23.49 2.28 -6.01
N SER A 447 -24.41 2.61 -5.10
CA SER A 447 -25.11 3.91 -5.02
C SER A 447 -24.24 5.14 -4.73
N THR A 448 -22.95 4.94 -4.46
CA THR A 448 -21.91 5.97 -4.22
C THR A 448 -21.02 6.22 -5.43
N TYR A 449 -21.07 5.36 -6.45
CA TYR A 449 -20.25 5.48 -7.64
C TYR A 449 -20.66 6.74 -8.45
N GLY A 450 -19.70 7.39 -9.09
CA GLY A 450 -19.93 8.66 -9.79
C GLY A 450 -19.93 9.92 -8.92
N VAL A 451 -19.81 9.82 -7.59
CA VAL A 451 -19.69 10.99 -6.69
C VAL A 451 -18.30 11.63 -6.74
N GLY A 452 -17.26 10.92 -7.21
CA GLY A 452 -15.87 11.35 -7.06
C GLY A 452 -14.88 10.97 -8.17
N CYS A 453 -15.31 10.52 -9.36
CA CYS A 453 -14.38 10.14 -10.44
C CYS A 453 -13.50 11.34 -10.88
N GLY A 454 -12.27 11.07 -11.31
CA GLY A 454 -11.18 12.02 -11.57
C GLY A 454 -10.18 12.15 -10.41
N ARG A 455 -8.88 12.29 -10.71
CA ARG A 455 -7.82 12.36 -9.70
C ARG A 455 -8.04 13.50 -8.72
N MET A 456 -8.48 13.20 -7.50
CA MET A 456 -8.62 14.21 -6.44
C MET A 456 -7.22 14.73 -6.07
N ILE A 457 -7.01 16.03 -6.30
CA ILE A 457 -5.77 16.73 -5.98
C ILE A 457 -5.86 17.36 -4.60
N ASP A 458 -6.95 18.09 -4.34
CA ASP A 458 -7.24 18.68 -3.04
C ASP A 458 -8.75 18.84 -2.82
N GLY A 459 -9.27 18.14 -1.81
CA GLY A 459 -10.65 18.25 -1.34
C GLY A 459 -10.83 19.15 -0.12
N PHE A 460 -9.74 19.68 0.48
CA PHE A 460 -9.72 20.56 1.65
C PHE A 460 -10.32 20.00 2.97
N GLU A 461 -10.85 18.78 2.97
CA GLU A 461 -11.60 18.16 4.07
C GLU A 461 -10.79 17.90 5.36
N ASP A 462 -9.45 17.87 5.27
CA ASP A 462 -8.56 17.78 6.43
C ASP A 462 -8.46 19.12 7.21
N ASN A 463 -9.16 20.17 6.74
CA ASN A 463 -9.11 21.54 7.25
C ASN A 463 -7.68 22.13 7.17
N ASN A 464 -6.93 21.74 6.15
CA ASN A 464 -5.63 22.31 5.80
C ASN A 464 -5.69 23.05 4.45
N VAL A 465 -4.71 23.92 4.23
CA VAL A 465 -4.43 24.57 2.93
C VAL A 465 -2.91 24.82 2.76
N SER A 466 -2.06 24.11 3.52
CA SER A 466 -0.61 24.39 3.62
C SER A 466 0.15 24.27 2.30
N ASP A 467 -0.39 23.47 1.40
CA ASP A 467 0.30 23.04 0.18
C ASP A 467 0.05 24.03 -0.96
N TRP A 468 -0.96 24.89 -0.78
CA TRP A 468 -1.19 26.08 -1.59
C TRP A 468 -0.36 27.26 -1.08
N ALA A 469 0.45 27.84 -1.96
CA ALA A 469 1.25 29.01 -1.67
C ALA A 469 0.57 30.29 -2.24
N PRO A 470 0.20 31.27 -1.40
CA PRO A 470 -0.29 32.57 -1.87
C PRO A 470 0.85 33.44 -2.41
N PHE A 471 0.60 34.18 -3.50
CA PHE A 471 1.55 35.14 -4.06
C PHE A 471 0.89 36.49 -4.37
N THR A 472 1.67 37.57 -4.26
CA THR A 472 1.20 38.95 -4.51
C THR A 472 2.27 39.79 -5.20
N ASN A 473 1.83 40.62 -6.15
CA ASN A 473 2.65 41.69 -6.71
C ASN A 473 2.58 42.91 -5.79
N SER A 474 3.47 42.95 -4.79
CA SER A 474 3.54 43.99 -3.76
C SER A 474 3.66 45.42 -4.29
N SER A 475 4.12 45.61 -5.54
CA SER A 475 4.20 46.93 -6.18
C SER A 475 2.84 47.46 -6.70
N SER A 476 1.83 46.61 -6.81
CA SER A 476 0.47 46.99 -7.24
C SER A 476 -0.42 47.48 -6.09
N GLY A 477 -0.10 47.10 -4.84
CA GLY A 477 -0.98 47.25 -3.69
C GLY A 477 -2.05 46.15 -3.56
N ALA A 478 -1.94 45.05 -4.32
CA ALA A 478 -2.75 43.86 -4.12
C ALA A 478 -2.34 43.07 -2.86
N SER A 479 -3.27 42.28 -2.32
CA SER A 479 -3.02 41.35 -1.22
C SER A 479 -3.93 40.13 -1.33
N ILE A 480 -3.45 38.95 -0.91
CA ILE A 480 -4.22 37.71 -0.85
C ILE A 480 -3.89 36.94 0.42
N ASN A 481 -4.86 36.23 0.99
CA ASN A 481 -4.68 35.27 2.08
C ASN A 481 -5.55 34.04 1.80
N ILE A 482 -5.09 32.88 2.25
CA ILE A 482 -5.84 31.62 2.21
C ILE A 482 -6.13 31.11 3.62
N SER A 483 -7.21 30.36 3.77
CA SER A 483 -7.60 29.66 5.00
C SER A 483 -8.62 28.56 4.68
N PRO A 484 -8.67 27.44 5.43
CA PRO A 484 -9.80 26.51 5.36
C PRO A 484 -11.08 27.19 5.85
N SER A 485 -12.25 26.71 5.41
CA SER A 485 -13.54 27.29 5.79
C SER A 485 -14.71 26.32 5.68
N ASN A 486 -15.57 26.29 6.71
CA ASN A 486 -16.86 25.56 6.71
C ASN A 486 -17.95 26.22 5.84
N ASN A 487 -17.56 26.76 4.69
CA ASN A 487 -18.44 27.15 3.60
C ASN A 487 -17.99 26.35 2.38
N SER A 488 -18.34 25.07 2.40
CA SER A 488 -18.00 24.07 1.40
C SER A 488 -19.16 23.81 0.43
N LYS A 489 -18.93 22.92 -0.53
CA LYS A 489 -19.85 22.50 -1.60
C LYS A 489 -20.11 21.00 -1.57
N ILE A 490 -19.09 20.22 -1.23
CA ILE A 490 -19.14 18.83 -0.77
C ILE A 490 -18.50 18.83 0.65
N GLY A 491 -18.72 17.77 1.44
CA GLY A 491 -18.26 17.63 2.83
C GLY A 491 -18.29 18.88 3.72
N ASP A 492 -17.26 19.10 4.53
CA ASP A 492 -17.23 19.99 5.71
C ASP A 492 -16.33 21.24 5.54
N TYR A 493 -15.36 21.25 4.60
CA TYR A 493 -14.36 22.32 4.44
C TYR A 493 -14.04 22.68 2.98
N SER A 494 -13.57 23.92 2.75
CA SER A 494 -13.10 24.42 1.46
C SER A 494 -11.95 25.42 1.61
N MET A 495 -11.15 25.67 0.56
CA MET A 495 -10.19 26.77 0.58
C MET A 495 -10.88 28.12 0.30
N LYS A 496 -10.94 28.95 1.34
CA LYS A 496 -11.34 30.36 1.27
C LYS A 496 -10.15 31.24 0.86
N ILE A 497 -10.33 32.03 -0.19
CA ILE A 497 -9.35 32.97 -0.73
C ILE A 497 -9.84 34.41 -0.53
N ASP A 498 -9.31 35.10 0.47
CA ASP A 498 -9.55 36.53 0.68
C ASP A 498 -8.58 37.37 -0.14
N TYR A 499 -9.08 38.26 -0.99
CA TYR A 499 -8.25 39.04 -1.90
C TYR A 499 -8.65 40.53 -2.00
N ASN A 500 -7.67 41.34 -2.38
CA ASN A 500 -7.82 42.75 -2.70
C ASN A 500 -6.95 43.07 -3.91
N ILE A 501 -7.56 43.63 -4.96
CA ILE A 501 -6.86 44.04 -6.17
C ILE A 501 -6.47 45.51 -6.07
N GLY A 502 -5.17 45.77 -6.16
CA GLY A 502 -4.58 47.11 -6.13
C GLY A 502 -4.76 47.90 -7.42
N TYR A 503 -3.97 48.97 -7.58
CA TYR A 503 -4.07 49.81 -8.79
C TYR A 503 -3.55 49.06 -10.02
N ASN A 504 -4.23 49.24 -11.15
CA ASN A 504 -4.03 48.46 -12.37
C ASN A 504 -2.64 48.71 -12.99
N THR A 505 -1.73 47.74 -12.84
CA THR A 505 -0.36 47.77 -13.37
C THR A 505 -0.16 46.97 -14.66
N GLY A 506 -1.17 46.22 -15.13
CA GLY A 506 -1.07 45.38 -16.33
C GLY A 506 -0.16 44.16 -16.16
N GLY A 507 -0.61 43.17 -15.41
CA GLY A 507 0.10 41.91 -15.16
C GLY A 507 -0.58 41.09 -14.06
N GLU A 508 -0.01 39.95 -13.68
CA GLU A 508 -0.54 39.11 -12.61
C GLU A 508 -0.38 39.81 -11.24
N GLN A 509 -1.49 40.00 -10.52
CA GLN A 509 -1.57 40.87 -9.33
C GLN A 509 -1.54 40.08 -8.02
N CYS A 510 -2.32 39.02 -7.92
CA CYS A 510 -2.25 38.03 -6.85
C CYS A 510 -2.89 36.71 -7.26
N GLY A 511 -2.54 35.64 -6.56
CA GLY A 511 -3.12 34.32 -6.77
C GLY A 511 -2.64 33.32 -5.73
N VAL A 512 -3.05 32.07 -5.93
CA VAL A 512 -2.63 30.90 -5.16
C VAL A 512 -2.06 29.86 -6.12
N TYR A 513 -1.16 28.99 -5.65
CA TYR A 513 -0.66 27.90 -6.48
C TYR A 513 -0.31 26.67 -5.66
N LEU A 514 -0.47 25.49 -6.26
CA LEU A 514 -0.04 24.20 -5.73
C LEU A 514 1.17 23.72 -6.55
N GLN A 515 2.23 23.27 -5.87
CA GLN A 515 3.44 22.72 -6.48
C GLN A 515 3.47 21.19 -6.33
N LYS A 516 4.00 20.51 -7.35
CA LYS A 516 4.07 19.05 -7.50
C LYS A 516 2.70 18.38 -7.61
N ILE A 517 2.28 18.20 -8.86
CA ILE A 517 1.18 17.33 -9.26
C ILE A 517 1.67 16.65 -10.54
N THR A 518 1.62 15.33 -10.66
CA THR A 518 1.81 14.69 -11.97
C THR A 518 0.52 14.80 -12.80
N TRP A 519 0.59 15.50 -13.94
CA TRP A 519 -0.55 15.74 -14.86
C TRP A 519 -0.67 14.73 -16.02
N ALA A 520 0.20 13.73 -16.05
CA ALA A 520 0.05 12.59 -16.94
C ALA A 520 -1.37 11.99 -16.77
N ASN A 521 -1.94 11.48 -17.86
CA ASN A 521 -3.21 10.74 -17.85
C ASN A 521 -4.48 11.55 -17.51
N TYR A 522 -4.47 12.90 -17.63
CA TYR A 522 -5.70 13.71 -17.47
C TYR A 522 -5.90 14.73 -18.59
N ASP A 523 -7.12 14.81 -19.12
CA ASP A 523 -7.50 15.70 -20.22
C ASP A 523 -8.51 16.79 -19.81
N SER A 524 -8.81 16.92 -18.51
CA SER A 524 -9.62 18.02 -17.96
C SER A 524 -9.20 18.44 -16.55
N VAL A 525 -9.76 19.57 -16.10
CA VAL A 525 -9.64 20.14 -14.74
C VAL A 525 -11.04 20.38 -14.22
N ASN A 526 -11.38 19.83 -13.05
CA ASN A 526 -12.64 20.09 -12.38
C ASN A 526 -12.43 20.67 -10.98
N LEU A 527 -13.23 21.68 -10.65
CA LEU A 527 -13.29 22.30 -9.34
C LEU A 527 -14.60 23.07 -9.17
N TRP A 528 -15.09 23.17 -7.94
CA TRP A 528 -16.15 24.10 -7.58
C TRP A 528 -15.55 25.47 -7.24
N ILE A 529 -16.22 26.53 -7.68
CA ILE A 529 -15.80 27.91 -7.43
C ILE A 529 -17.00 28.73 -6.94
N TYR A 530 -16.88 29.29 -5.74
CA TYR A 530 -17.85 30.23 -5.20
C TYR A 530 -17.54 31.63 -5.73
N GLY A 531 -18.39 32.15 -6.62
CA GLY A 531 -18.22 33.49 -7.21
C GLY A 531 -18.64 34.62 -6.27
N ASP A 532 -18.06 35.80 -6.47
CA ASP A 532 -18.28 37.01 -5.66
C ASP A 532 -19.00 38.17 -6.41
N ASP A 533 -19.40 37.95 -7.67
CA ASP A 533 -19.94 38.94 -8.62
C ASP A 533 -19.10 40.23 -8.75
N SER A 534 -17.79 40.16 -8.52
CA SER A 534 -16.87 41.31 -8.62
C SER A 534 -16.65 41.81 -10.05
N GLY A 535 -16.90 40.98 -11.05
CA GLY A 535 -16.56 41.25 -12.46
C GLY A 535 -15.04 41.17 -12.76
N ASN A 536 -14.22 40.72 -11.81
CA ASN A 536 -12.81 40.42 -12.04
C ASN A 536 -12.64 39.17 -12.94
N THR A 537 -11.46 38.98 -13.51
CA THR A 537 -11.12 37.76 -14.24
C THR A 537 -10.40 36.79 -13.31
N LEU A 538 -10.91 35.57 -13.22
CA LEU A 538 -10.17 34.43 -12.68
C LEU A 538 -9.43 33.77 -13.85
N ARG A 539 -8.14 33.49 -13.65
CA ARG A 539 -7.28 32.76 -14.60
C ARG A 539 -6.77 31.50 -13.93
N ILE A 540 -7.04 30.36 -14.54
CA ILE A 540 -6.38 29.09 -14.21
C ILE A 540 -5.17 28.94 -15.13
N LYS A 541 -4.04 28.47 -14.60
CA LYS A 541 -2.75 28.39 -15.28
C LYS A 541 -2.05 27.07 -14.98
N LEU A 542 -1.61 26.37 -16.02
CA LEU A 542 -0.64 25.26 -15.92
C LEU A 542 0.75 25.77 -16.27
N GLU A 543 1.75 25.34 -15.51
CA GLU A 543 3.13 25.77 -15.65
C GLU A 543 4.03 24.52 -15.79
N GLU A 544 4.70 24.41 -16.93
CA GLU A 544 5.80 23.47 -17.13
C GLU A 544 7.08 23.98 -16.43
N ASP A 545 8.11 23.13 -16.34
CA ASP A 545 9.39 23.39 -15.68
C ASP A 545 9.91 24.83 -15.77
N SER A 546 10.48 25.31 -14.66
CA SER A 546 10.37 26.68 -14.10
C SER A 546 10.71 27.91 -14.95
N ASP A 547 11.11 27.74 -16.22
CA ASP A 547 11.44 28.79 -17.17
C ASP A 547 10.85 28.54 -18.60
N GLU A 548 10.07 27.46 -18.83
CA GLU A 548 9.70 26.99 -20.19
C GLU A 548 8.30 27.44 -20.69
N GLU A 549 7.17 26.74 -20.48
CA GLU A 549 5.86 27.15 -21.07
C GLU A 549 4.70 27.32 -20.07
N HIS A 550 3.69 28.07 -20.50
CA HIS A 550 2.56 28.55 -19.69
C HIS A 550 1.24 28.47 -20.46
N TRP A 551 0.26 27.78 -19.90
CA TRP A 551 -1.05 27.53 -20.51
C TRP A 551 -2.15 28.12 -19.62
N ILE A 552 -3.10 28.86 -20.18
CA ILE A 552 -4.10 29.62 -19.41
C ILE A 552 -5.55 29.39 -19.87
N TYR A 553 -6.47 29.42 -18.91
CA TYR A 553 -7.93 29.50 -19.12
C TYR A 553 -8.48 30.69 -18.32
N GLU A 554 -9.29 31.55 -18.95
CA GLU A 554 -9.82 32.77 -18.32
C GLU A 554 -11.34 32.82 -18.27
N LEU A 555 -11.89 33.24 -17.12
CA LEU A 555 -13.33 33.34 -16.88
C LEU A 555 -13.66 34.55 -15.99
N PHE A 556 -14.81 35.18 -16.22
CA PHE A 556 -15.23 36.38 -15.48
C PHE A 556 -16.06 36.01 -14.24
N LEU A 557 -15.68 36.52 -13.06
CA LEU A 557 -16.39 36.38 -11.78
C LEU A 557 -17.67 37.24 -11.77
N ASN A 558 -18.66 36.85 -12.57
CA ASN A 558 -19.94 37.53 -12.79
C ASN A 558 -21.16 36.73 -12.28
N TRP A 559 -20.93 35.95 -11.22
CA TRP A 559 -21.95 35.17 -10.53
C TRP A 559 -21.66 35.19 -9.02
N THR A 560 -22.69 34.91 -8.20
CA THR A 560 -22.54 34.67 -6.76
C THR A 560 -22.89 33.22 -6.44
N GLY A 561 -22.13 32.60 -5.53
CA GLY A 561 -22.39 31.23 -5.08
C GLY A 561 -21.62 30.17 -5.85
N TRP A 562 -21.78 28.92 -5.42
CA TRP A 562 -21.10 27.77 -6.01
C TRP A 562 -21.48 27.51 -7.47
N LYS A 563 -20.46 27.30 -8.29
CA LYS A 563 -20.60 26.80 -9.66
C LYS A 563 -19.45 25.82 -9.93
N GLU A 564 -19.78 24.68 -10.54
CA GLU A 564 -18.81 23.71 -11.05
C GLU A 564 -18.16 24.23 -12.33
N PHE A 565 -16.87 23.99 -12.47
CA PHE A 565 -16.13 24.19 -13.70
C PHE A 565 -15.50 22.86 -14.07
N ASP A 566 -15.79 22.40 -15.28
CA ASP A 566 -15.06 21.38 -16.00
C ASP A 566 -14.37 22.08 -17.18
N ILE A 567 -13.05 21.99 -17.23
CA ILE A 567 -12.18 22.75 -18.12
C ILE A 567 -11.30 21.74 -18.86
N PRO A 568 -11.64 21.37 -20.10
CA PRO A 568 -10.80 20.51 -20.91
C PRO A 568 -9.40 21.10 -21.07
N VAL A 569 -8.37 20.27 -20.94
CA VAL A 569 -6.96 20.66 -21.10
C VAL A 569 -6.71 21.24 -22.51
N SER A 570 -7.42 20.72 -23.50
CA SER A 570 -7.47 21.22 -24.88
C SER A 570 -8.10 22.62 -25.06
N SER A 571 -8.63 23.22 -23.98
CA SER A 571 -9.20 24.58 -23.98
C SER A 571 -8.28 25.66 -23.39
N LEU A 572 -7.09 25.30 -22.89
CA LEU A 572 -6.10 26.28 -22.44
C LEU A 572 -5.32 26.88 -23.63
N GLU A 573 -5.10 28.20 -23.60
CA GLU A 573 -4.30 28.93 -24.60
C GLU A 573 -2.88 29.20 -24.08
N VAL A 574 -1.87 29.14 -24.96
CA VAL A 574 -0.46 29.40 -24.59
C VAL A 574 -0.17 30.90 -24.43
N TRP A 575 0.42 31.29 -23.30
CA TRP A 575 0.60 32.70 -22.90
C TRP A 575 1.96 33.28 -23.34
N GLU A 576 2.04 33.70 -24.62
CA GLU A 576 3.14 34.45 -25.28
C GLU A 576 4.62 34.00 -25.06
N LYS A 577 4.99 32.93 -25.78
CA LYS A 577 6.31 32.71 -26.43
C LYS A 577 7.57 32.54 -25.55
N THR A 578 7.80 31.29 -25.13
CA THR A 578 9.10 30.82 -24.62
C THR A 578 9.56 29.51 -25.28
N ARG A 579 9.93 29.63 -26.57
CA ARG A 579 10.87 28.76 -27.33
C ARG A 579 10.52 27.30 -27.66
N ASN A 580 9.58 26.62 -27.01
CA ASN A 580 9.27 25.23 -27.33
C ASN A 580 8.19 25.11 -28.43
N ASP A 581 7.60 23.93 -28.58
CA ASP A 581 6.81 23.53 -29.76
C ASP A 581 5.31 23.88 -29.68
N GLY A 582 4.84 24.37 -28.53
CA GLY A 582 3.43 24.71 -28.32
C GLY A 582 2.55 23.47 -28.19
N ILE A 583 3.05 22.42 -27.55
CA ILE A 583 2.32 21.21 -27.17
C ILE A 583 2.47 21.05 -25.65
N LEU A 584 1.36 21.14 -24.90
CA LEU A 584 1.39 20.98 -23.44
C LEU A 584 1.98 19.62 -23.08
N ASN A 585 3.12 19.62 -22.39
CA ASN A 585 3.72 18.39 -21.94
C ASN A 585 3.18 18.02 -20.55
N LYS A 586 2.13 17.19 -20.53
CA LYS A 586 1.47 16.71 -19.30
C LYS A 586 2.43 16.06 -18.29
N THR A 587 3.58 15.52 -18.70
CA THR A 587 4.56 14.94 -17.75
C THR A 587 5.56 15.97 -17.17
N LYS A 588 5.50 17.23 -17.61
CA LYS A 588 6.32 18.37 -17.14
C LYS A 588 5.56 19.41 -16.34
N VAL A 589 4.23 19.39 -16.32
CA VAL A 589 3.45 20.36 -15.55
C VAL A 589 3.74 20.12 -14.07
N ASN A 590 4.43 21.05 -13.41
CA ASN A 590 4.87 20.89 -12.03
C ASN A 590 4.15 21.84 -11.05
N ARG A 591 3.27 22.69 -11.57
CA ARG A 591 2.54 23.70 -10.79
C ARG A 591 1.20 24.08 -11.42
N PHE A 592 0.18 24.10 -10.58
CA PHE A 592 -1.16 24.61 -10.89
C PHE A 592 -1.36 25.95 -10.19
N THR A 593 -1.80 26.97 -10.93
CA THR A 593 -1.88 28.35 -10.41
C THR A 593 -3.24 28.98 -10.72
N VAL A 594 -3.89 29.53 -9.70
CA VAL A 594 -5.14 30.29 -9.80
C VAL A 594 -4.87 31.77 -9.52
N VAL A 595 -4.97 32.61 -10.56
CA VAL A 595 -4.68 34.05 -10.53
C VAL A 595 -5.97 34.85 -10.56
N ILE A 596 -6.03 35.95 -9.81
CA ILE A 596 -7.12 36.91 -9.86
C ILE A 596 -6.60 38.23 -10.46
N LEU A 597 -7.26 38.69 -11.52
CA LEU A 597 -6.92 39.87 -12.32
C LEU A 597 -8.08 40.86 -12.30
N GLY A 598 -7.83 42.15 -12.04
CA GLY A 598 -8.94 43.09 -11.87
C GLY A 598 -8.57 44.57 -11.86
N THR A 599 -9.56 45.41 -11.58
CA THR A 599 -9.37 46.86 -11.50
C THR A 599 -9.92 47.52 -10.24
N SER A 600 -10.79 46.85 -9.47
CA SER A 600 -11.26 47.34 -8.17
C SER A 600 -12.05 46.27 -7.40
N ALA A 601 -11.41 45.62 -6.43
CA ALA A 601 -12.08 44.80 -5.41
C ALA A 601 -11.34 44.95 -4.09
N SER A 602 -12.02 45.41 -3.04
CA SER A 602 -11.43 45.67 -1.72
C SER A 602 -12.13 44.82 -0.66
N GLY A 603 -11.51 43.69 -0.29
CA GLY A 603 -12.11 42.71 0.62
C GLY A 603 -13.15 41.83 -0.08
N SER A 604 -12.78 41.30 -1.25
CA SER A 604 -13.53 40.22 -1.90
C SER A 604 -13.07 38.86 -1.38
N THR A 605 -13.94 37.86 -1.51
CA THR A 605 -13.66 36.48 -1.13
C THR A 605 -14.23 35.54 -2.19
N ILE A 606 -13.41 34.63 -2.71
CA ILE A 606 -13.89 33.42 -3.42
C ILE A 606 -13.54 32.18 -2.60
N TYR A 607 -14.15 31.06 -2.93
CA TYR A 607 -13.85 29.75 -2.35
C TYR A 607 -13.60 28.76 -3.48
N LEU A 608 -12.62 27.87 -3.32
CA LEU A 608 -12.37 26.72 -4.21
C LEU A 608 -12.68 25.43 -3.44
N ASP A 609 -13.24 24.44 -4.14
CA ASP A 609 -13.61 23.12 -3.60
C ASP A 609 -13.40 22.00 -4.61
N ASP A 610 -13.25 20.77 -4.11
CA ASP A 610 -13.12 19.51 -4.87
C ASP A 610 -12.17 19.65 -6.09
N PHE A 611 -10.95 20.15 -5.90
CA PHE A 611 -10.01 20.26 -7.02
C PHE A 611 -9.54 18.87 -7.44
N LYS A 612 -9.96 18.45 -8.63
CA LYS A 612 -9.65 17.16 -9.23
C LYS A 612 -9.31 17.27 -10.72
N LEU A 613 -8.70 16.22 -11.27
CA LEU A 613 -8.44 16.07 -12.69
C LEU A 613 -9.32 14.94 -13.26
N PRO A 614 -10.48 15.24 -13.87
CA PRO A 614 -11.30 14.19 -14.47
C PRO A 614 -10.67 13.57 -15.71
N CYS A 615 -10.89 12.26 -15.84
CA CYS A 615 -11.02 11.63 -17.14
C CYS A 615 -12.18 12.27 -17.91
N SER A 616 -12.14 12.15 -19.23
CA SER A 616 -13.23 12.58 -20.11
C SER A 616 -14.47 11.70 -19.91
N PHE A 617 -15.66 12.33 -19.82
CA PHE A 617 -16.92 11.66 -19.52
C PHE A 617 -17.44 10.73 -20.65
N SER A 618 -16.77 10.66 -21.81
CA SER A 618 -17.00 9.62 -22.82
C SER A 618 -16.00 8.46 -22.74
N ASP A 619 -14.92 8.63 -21.97
CA ASP A 619 -13.70 7.83 -22.06
C ASP A 619 -13.47 7.04 -20.75
N CYS A 620 -14.52 6.94 -19.91
CA CYS A 620 -14.59 6.00 -18.78
C CYS A 620 -14.69 4.52 -19.23
N CYS A 621 -14.79 4.26 -20.53
CA CYS A 621 -14.52 2.95 -21.15
C CYS A 621 -13.06 2.78 -21.59
N ASP A 622 -12.31 3.86 -21.77
CA ASP A 622 -11.00 3.93 -22.44
C ASP A 622 -9.83 4.21 -21.45
N GLY A 623 -10.07 4.00 -20.15
CA GLY A 623 -8.99 3.60 -19.23
C GLY A 623 -8.32 4.63 -18.31
N GLU A 624 -8.68 5.92 -18.29
CA GLU A 624 -8.01 6.94 -17.43
C GLU A 624 -8.78 7.37 -16.15
N ASP A 625 -9.76 6.57 -15.66
CA ASP A 625 -10.50 6.88 -14.41
C ASP A 625 -10.69 5.66 -13.48
N PHE A 626 -11.00 5.91 -12.19
CA PHE A 626 -11.43 4.87 -11.24
C PHE A 626 -12.40 5.39 -10.17
N ILE A 627 -13.15 4.46 -9.57
CA ILE A 627 -14.09 4.74 -8.48
C ILE A 627 -13.34 4.76 -7.16
N TYR A 628 -13.35 5.91 -6.47
CA TYR A 628 -12.71 6.04 -5.16
C TYR A 628 -13.42 5.25 -4.05
N CYS A 629 -12.66 4.37 -3.40
CA CYS A 629 -12.85 4.07 -1.99
C CYS A 629 -12.46 5.29 -1.13
N TRP A 630 -13.30 5.61 -0.14
CA TRP A 630 -13.06 6.74 0.77
C TRP A 630 -11.74 6.60 1.56
N THR A 631 -11.26 5.39 1.85
CA THR A 631 -10.00 5.19 2.59
C THR A 631 -8.75 5.33 1.73
N GLY A 632 -8.85 5.28 0.40
CA GLY A 632 -7.69 5.25 -0.50
C GLY A 632 -6.75 4.03 -0.33
N SER A 633 -7.14 3.03 0.47
CA SER A 633 -6.34 1.84 0.79
C SER A 633 -6.44 0.79 -0.32
N LEU A 634 -5.31 0.24 -0.78
CA LEU A 634 -5.31 -0.69 -1.93
C LEU A 634 -6.08 -1.99 -1.71
N PHE A 635 -6.12 -2.56 -0.48
CA PHE A 635 -6.78 -3.85 -0.21
C PHE A 635 -8.25 -3.87 -0.68
N THR A 636 -8.89 -2.70 -0.63
CA THR A 636 -10.28 -2.50 -1.06
C THR A 636 -10.53 -2.77 -2.55
N TYR A 637 -9.49 -2.63 -3.37
CA TYR A 637 -9.46 -2.94 -4.80
C TYR A 637 -8.88 -4.34 -5.10
N GLN A 638 -8.39 -5.06 -4.08
CA GLN A 638 -7.57 -6.27 -4.25
C GLN A 638 -8.25 -7.53 -3.68
N TYR A 639 -8.84 -7.46 -2.48
CA TYR A 639 -9.40 -8.65 -1.80
C TYR A 639 -10.49 -9.37 -2.62
N SER A 640 -11.32 -8.64 -3.37
CA SER A 640 -12.32 -9.28 -4.25
C SER A 640 -11.68 -9.96 -5.47
N HIS A 641 -10.55 -9.43 -5.98
CA HIS A 641 -9.78 -10.03 -7.07
C HIS A 641 -8.97 -11.25 -6.64
N CYS A 642 -8.79 -11.51 -5.34
CA CYS A 642 -8.11 -12.71 -4.86
C CYS A 642 -8.84 -14.01 -5.26
N TRP A 643 -10.17 -13.96 -5.45
CA TRP A 643 -11.00 -15.09 -5.86
C TRP A 643 -11.79 -14.87 -7.16
N ILE A 644 -12.34 -13.67 -7.39
CA ILE A 644 -13.19 -13.41 -8.55
C ILE A 644 -12.37 -12.87 -9.71
N ASP A 645 -12.51 -13.51 -10.86
CA ASP A 645 -11.86 -13.06 -12.09
C ASP A 645 -12.71 -11.99 -12.78
N PHE A 646 -12.41 -10.72 -12.50
CA PHE A 646 -13.04 -9.57 -13.15
C PHE A 646 -12.48 -9.25 -14.55
N ARG A 647 -11.45 -9.95 -15.03
CA ARG A 647 -11.01 -9.81 -16.42
C ARG A 647 -12.15 -10.19 -17.34
N CYS A 648 -12.23 -9.54 -18.50
CA CYS A 648 -13.28 -9.82 -19.49
C CYS A 648 -14.72 -9.56 -19.02
N LYS A 649 -14.96 -8.77 -17.96
CA LYS A 649 -16.28 -8.59 -17.34
C LYS A 649 -16.51 -7.15 -16.85
N HIS A 650 -17.67 -6.58 -17.16
CA HIS A 650 -18.14 -5.29 -16.63
C HIS A 650 -19.64 -5.35 -16.34
N ASP A 651 -20.18 -4.45 -15.53
CA ASP A 651 -21.62 -4.24 -15.33
C ASP A 651 -22.05 -2.87 -15.90
N ASP A 652 -23.21 -2.35 -15.48
CA ASP A 652 -23.69 -0.98 -15.80
C ASP A 652 -22.88 0.14 -15.10
N TYR A 653 -21.91 -0.20 -14.24
CA TYR A 653 -21.14 0.73 -13.40
C TYR A 653 -19.65 0.82 -13.76
N ALA A 654 -18.94 -0.30 -13.93
CA ALA A 654 -17.50 -0.32 -14.15
C ALA A 654 -16.94 -1.60 -14.81
N ASN A 655 -15.84 -1.43 -15.55
CA ASN A 655 -14.82 -2.47 -15.70
C ASN A 655 -14.00 -2.53 -14.39
N TYR A 656 -14.35 -3.45 -13.50
CA TYR A 656 -13.68 -3.58 -12.19
C TYR A 656 -12.20 -4.00 -12.31
N TRP A 657 -11.81 -4.68 -13.39
CA TRP A 657 -10.41 -5.00 -13.65
C TRP A 657 -9.59 -3.73 -13.91
N GLN A 658 -10.00 -2.90 -14.87
CA GLN A 658 -9.30 -1.66 -15.19
C GLN A 658 -9.39 -0.64 -14.05
N ASN A 659 -10.52 -0.57 -13.34
CA ASN A 659 -10.70 0.25 -12.14
C ASN A 659 -9.62 -0.04 -11.08
N SER A 660 -9.38 -1.32 -10.79
CA SER A 660 -8.38 -1.72 -9.78
C SER A 660 -6.94 -1.53 -10.28
N ILE A 661 -6.66 -1.71 -11.58
CA ILE A 661 -5.36 -1.33 -12.18
C ILE A 661 -5.09 0.17 -12.02
N ASN A 662 -6.10 1.01 -12.27
CA ASN A 662 -5.99 2.46 -12.16
C ASN A 662 -5.77 2.89 -10.71
N ALA A 663 -6.53 2.32 -9.75
CA ALA A 663 -6.32 2.55 -8.32
C ALA A 663 -4.87 2.23 -7.88
N VAL A 664 -4.33 1.10 -8.35
CA VAL A 664 -2.95 0.68 -8.09
C VAL A 664 -1.92 1.67 -8.67
N ARG A 665 -2.13 2.15 -9.90
CA ARG A 665 -1.23 3.13 -10.54
C ARG A 665 -1.29 4.49 -9.87
N GLU A 666 -2.48 4.94 -9.45
CA GLU A 666 -2.65 6.23 -8.76
C GLU A 666 -2.11 6.21 -7.31
N ASN A 667 -2.23 5.10 -6.59
CA ASN A 667 -1.57 4.93 -5.30
C ASN A 667 -0.04 5.00 -5.42
N ARG A 668 0.53 4.38 -6.47
CA ARG A 668 1.96 4.53 -6.82
C ARG A 668 2.34 5.97 -7.15
N LEU A 669 1.55 6.67 -7.97
CA LEU A 669 1.81 8.07 -8.34
C LEU A 669 1.70 9.01 -7.13
N PHE A 670 0.80 8.73 -6.20
CA PHE A 670 0.70 9.44 -4.92
C PHE A 670 1.98 9.31 -4.09
N CYS A 671 2.56 8.10 -3.96
CA CYS A 671 3.86 7.91 -3.31
C CYS A 671 4.99 8.63 -4.06
N ILE A 672 4.99 8.66 -5.40
CA ILE A 672 6.00 9.35 -6.21
C ILE A 672 5.93 10.87 -6.00
N ASP A 673 4.75 11.49 -6.12
CA ASP A 673 4.57 12.94 -5.94
C ASP A 673 4.95 13.39 -4.50
N ASN A 674 4.84 12.49 -3.51
CA ASN A 674 5.23 12.69 -2.11
C ASN A 674 6.66 12.22 -1.74
N SER A 675 7.47 11.70 -2.67
CA SER A 675 8.79 11.10 -2.38
C SER A 675 9.88 12.08 -1.90
N ASP A 676 9.64 13.39 -2.00
CA ASP A 676 10.48 14.45 -1.40
C ASP A 676 10.04 14.81 0.04
N VAL A 677 8.93 14.25 0.53
CA VAL A 677 8.37 14.48 1.87
C VAL A 677 8.65 13.29 2.79
N TYR A 678 8.51 12.07 2.26
CA TYR A 678 8.75 10.82 2.98
C TYR A 678 9.90 10.04 2.31
N ALA A 679 11.00 9.84 3.04
CA ALA A 679 12.18 9.12 2.58
C ALA A 679 11.87 7.67 2.18
N THR A 680 10.84 7.07 2.79
CA THR A 680 10.31 5.73 2.48
C THR A 680 9.72 5.65 1.07
N TYR A 681 9.05 6.70 0.58
CA TYR A 681 8.34 6.66 -0.69
C TYR A 681 9.29 6.86 -1.88
N ASN A 682 9.13 6.05 -2.93
CA ASN A 682 9.73 6.29 -4.25
C ASN A 682 9.04 5.45 -5.34
N GLU A 683 9.51 5.56 -6.58
CA GLU A 683 8.96 4.85 -7.75
C GLU A 683 8.91 3.31 -7.61
N ASN A 684 9.72 2.70 -6.74
CA ASN A 684 9.74 1.27 -6.45
C ASN A 684 9.46 0.96 -4.96
N CYS A 685 8.95 1.93 -4.19
CA CYS A 685 8.55 1.76 -2.80
C CYS A 685 7.26 2.55 -2.55
N TRP A 686 6.14 1.84 -2.71
CA TRP A 686 4.77 2.35 -2.73
C TRP A 686 3.81 1.20 -2.38
N GLY A 687 2.53 1.51 -2.13
CA GLY A 687 1.50 0.52 -1.83
C GLY A 687 0.73 0.83 -0.55
N LEU A 688 0.18 2.04 -0.42
CA LEU A 688 -0.55 2.45 0.79
C LEU A 688 -1.84 1.64 0.93
N THR A 689 -1.90 0.83 1.98
CA THR A 689 -3.04 0.02 2.37
C THR A 689 -3.06 -0.17 3.88
N ALA A 690 -4.10 -0.80 4.43
CA ALA A 690 -4.21 -0.98 5.88
C ALA A 690 -3.13 -1.95 6.40
N CYS A 691 -2.39 -1.55 7.44
CA CYS A 691 -1.29 -2.32 8.03
C CYS A 691 -0.93 -1.80 9.43
N ASP A 692 0.02 -2.43 10.11
CA ASP A 692 0.68 -1.83 11.27
C ASP A 692 1.50 -0.60 10.89
N GLY A 693 1.57 0.36 11.80
CA GLY A 693 2.47 1.49 11.70
C GLY A 693 3.12 1.85 13.03
N PRO A 694 3.98 2.88 13.07
CA PRO A 694 4.71 3.31 14.26
C PRO A 694 3.83 3.68 15.45
N ASN A 695 2.55 3.99 15.21
CA ASN A 695 1.55 4.38 16.21
C ASN A 695 0.48 3.28 16.46
N GLY A 696 0.67 2.08 15.91
CA GLY A 696 -0.32 1.00 15.86
C GLY A 696 -0.95 0.85 14.46
N TYR A 697 -1.92 -0.06 14.34
CA TYR A 697 -2.60 -0.38 13.08
C TYR A 697 -3.43 0.81 12.55
N ALA A 698 -3.33 1.09 11.25
CA ALA A 698 -4.07 2.15 10.58
C ALA A 698 -4.47 1.76 9.16
N GLY A 699 -5.64 2.23 8.73
CA GLY A 699 -6.07 2.16 7.33
C GLY A 699 -5.36 3.22 6.50
N TYR A 700 -4.09 2.99 6.16
CA TYR A 700 -3.34 3.93 5.33
C TYR A 700 -3.84 3.90 3.88
N GLY A 701 -3.69 5.02 3.16
CA GLY A 701 -4.18 5.15 1.79
C GLY A 701 -3.80 6.48 1.12
N SER A 702 -4.00 6.53 -0.19
CA SER A 702 -3.85 7.74 -0.99
C SER A 702 -5.07 8.67 -0.87
N CYS A 703 -5.17 9.70 -1.72
CA CYS A 703 -6.40 10.50 -1.87
C CYS A 703 -7.65 9.60 -2.02
N PRO A 704 -8.81 9.97 -1.43
CA PRO A 704 -9.13 11.25 -0.80
C PRO A 704 -8.89 11.30 0.72
N CYS A 705 -8.38 10.23 1.35
CA CYS A 705 -8.42 10.08 2.81
C CYS A 705 -7.23 10.74 3.53
N TYR A 706 -6.08 10.89 2.84
CA TYR A 706 -4.84 11.48 3.36
C TYR A 706 -4.31 10.85 4.67
N CYS A 707 -4.68 9.60 4.97
CA CYS A 707 -4.12 8.82 6.07
C CYS A 707 -2.79 8.19 5.62
N HIS A 708 -1.68 8.90 5.83
CA HIS A 708 -0.33 8.43 5.56
C HIS A 708 0.72 9.15 6.42
N ASP A 709 1.77 8.43 6.84
CA ASP A 709 2.83 8.95 7.72
C ASP A 709 4.25 8.51 7.31
N GLY A 710 4.41 8.05 6.07
CA GLY A 710 5.64 7.43 5.57
C GLY A 710 5.63 5.90 5.58
N THR A 711 4.68 5.28 6.28
CA THR A 711 4.60 3.80 6.35
C THR A 711 4.29 3.20 4.97
N ILE A 712 5.00 2.12 4.61
CA ILE A 712 4.73 1.25 3.46
C ILE A 712 4.61 -0.20 3.94
N PRO A 713 3.48 -0.87 3.68
CA PRO A 713 3.38 -2.32 3.74
C PRO A 713 3.71 -2.96 2.38
N PRO A 714 4.57 -4.00 2.33
CA PRO A 714 4.83 -4.72 1.09
C PRO A 714 3.58 -5.38 0.47
N THR A 715 2.52 -5.66 1.25
CA THR A 715 1.28 -6.27 0.74
C THR A 715 0.59 -5.42 -0.34
N GLY A 716 0.61 -4.09 -0.23
CA GLY A 716 -0.02 -3.22 -1.24
C GLY A 716 0.57 -3.40 -2.64
N ALA A 717 1.87 -3.70 -2.74
CA ALA A 717 2.53 -4.10 -3.97
C ALA A 717 2.38 -5.61 -4.27
N GLY A 718 2.38 -6.47 -3.25
CA GLY A 718 2.22 -7.93 -3.37
C GLY A 718 0.89 -8.35 -3.98
N GLU A 719 -0.20 -7.81 -3.44
CA GLU A 719 -1.56 -7.98 -3.96
C GLU A 719 -1.75 -7.35 -5.35
N SER A 720 -0.93 -6.36 -5.69
CA SER A 720 -0.94 -5.73 -7.02
C SER A 720 -0.30 -6.57 -8.12
N VAL A 721 0.37 -7.71 -7.82
CA VAL A 721 1.12 -8.50 -8.82
C VAL A 721 0.23 -8.99 -9.97
N ALA A 722 -1.02 -9.38 -9.71
CA ALA A 722 -1.93 -9.80 -10.77
C ALA A 722 -2.46 -8.64 -11.63
N LEU A 723 -2.65 -7.46 -11.01
CA LEU A 723 -3.24 -6.28 -11.64
C LEU A 723 -2.21 -5.50 -12.48
N ALA A 724 -1.06 -5.18 -11.88
CA ALA A 724 -0.03 -4.33 -12.48
C ALA A 724 1.38 -4.91 -12.26
N PRO A 725 1.69 -6.10 -12.82
CA PRO A 725 2.97 -6.79 -12.64
C PRO A 725 4.19 -5.94 -13.08
N ASP A 726 3.98 -5.02 -14.04
CA ASP A 726 4.99 -4.10 -14.56
C ASP A 726 5.52 -3.09 -13.53
N ILE A 727 4.77 -2.82 -12.46
CA ILE A 727 5.18 -1.94 -11.35
C ILE A 727 5.22 -2.65 -9.99
N ALA A 728 4.41 -3.69 -9.79
CA ALA A 728 4.35 -4.47 -8.57
C ALA A 728 5.62 -5.32 -8.35
N ILE A 729 6.04 -6.09 -9.37
CA ILE A 729 7.20 -6.98 -9.26
C ILE A 729 8.51 -6.18 -9.06
N PRO A 730 8.78 -5.08 -9.79
CA PRO A 730 9.93 -4.21 -9.51
C PRO A 730 9.92 -3.60 -8.11
N ALA A 731 8.74 -3.27 -7.56
CA ALA A 731 8.63 -2.69 -6.22
C ALA A 731 8.91 -3.70 -5.11
N LEU A 732 8.33 -4.92 -5.20
CA LEU A 732 8.66 -6.03 -4.30
C LEU A 732 10.15 -6.38 -4.38
N ARG A 733 10.69 -6.46 -5.60
CA ARG A 733 12.11 -6.70 -5.84
C ARG A 733 12.97 -5.61 -5.19
N TYR A 734 12.66 -4.33 -5.40
CA TYR A 734 13.36 -3.23 -4.76
C TYR A 734 13.30 -3.32 -3.23
N MET A 735 12.11 -3.50 -2.65
CA MET A 735 11.93 -3.60 -1.20
C MET A 735 12.73 -4.77 -0.60
N TYR A 736 12.75 -5.92 -1.27
CA TYR A 736 13.56 -7.08 -0.87
C TYR A 736 15.07 -6.85 -1.01
N GLU A 737 15.54 -6.38 -2.17
CA GLU A 737 16.97 -6.17 -2.46
C GLU A 737 17.57 -5.03 -1.61
N THR A 738 16.75 -4.05 -1.23
CA THR A 738 17.13 -2.84 -0.48
C THR A 738 17.01 -3.03 1.04
N TYR A 739 15.85 -3.51 1.52
CA TYR A 739 15.50 -3.54 2.95
C TYR A 739 15.34 -4.96 3.51
N GLY A 740 15.51 -6.02 2.72
CA GLY A 740 15.21 -7.41 3.11
C GLY A 740 15.90 -7.88 4.40
N GLY A 741 17.08 -7.36 4.74
CA GLY A 741 17.75 -7.63 6.02
C GLY A 741 16.98 -7.15 7.27
N LYS A 742 15.91 -6.35 7.10
CA LYS A 742 14.99 -5.92 8.16
C LYS A 742 13.54 -6.34 7.90
N ILE A 743 13.05 -6.21 6.66
CA ILE A 743 11.63 -6.47 6.31
C ILE A 743 11.35 -7.87 5.74
N TRP A 744 12.34 -8.76 5.65
CA TRP A 744 12.12 -10.16 5.27
C TRP A 744 12.42 -11.09 6.45
N GLY A 745 11.67 -12.18 6.56
CA GLY A 745 11.90 -13.20 7.58
C GLY A 745 11.22 -14.53 7.27
N LYS A 746 10.66 -15.16 8.32
CA LYS A 746 10.18 -16.55 8.30
C LYS A 746 9.06 -16.81 7.29
N TYR A 747 8.25 -15.82 6.97
CA TYR A 747 7.08 -15.93 6.09
C TYR A 747 7.15 -15.03 4.85
N GLY A 748 8.35 -14.61 4.43
CA GLY A 748 8.48 -13.65 3.33
C GLY A 748 8.63 -12.24 3.88
N PHE A 749 7.84 -11.29 3.37
CA PHE A 749 7.84 -9.93 3.90
C PHE A 749 7.20 -9.86 5.28
N LYS A 750 7.66 -8.94 6.12
CA LYS A 750 6.94 -8.49 7.32
C LYS A 750 5.93 -7.42 6.93
N ASP A 751 4.88 -7.26 7.73
CA ASP A 751 3.69 -6.48 7.37
C ASP A 751 4.02 -5.03 6.92
N ALA A 752 4.84 -4.27 7.66
CA ALA A 752 5.12 -2.86 7.33
C ALA A 752 6.45 -2.29 7.86
N PHE A 753 6.88 -1.18 7.26
CA PHE A 753 8.02 -0.36 7.70
C PHE A 753 7.84 1.13 7.38
N ASN A 754 8.59 1.98 8.08
CA ASN A 754 8.55 3.44 7.92
C ASN A 754 9.95 4.02 8.23
N LEU A 755 10.60 4.66 7.26
CA LEU A 755 11.95 5.25 7.40
C LEU A 755 11.94 6.66 8.02
N ASP A 756 10.75 7.25 8.18
CA ASP A 756 10.51 8.67 8.47
C ASP A 756 10.11 8.94 9.93
N THR A 757 10.20 7.95 10.82
CA THR A 757 9.63 8.12 12.17
C THR A 757 10.43 9.13 13.00
N ASN A 758 9.67 10.00 13.67
CA ASN A 758 10.14 11.04 14.59
C ASN A 758 10.83 12.29 13.98
N ILE A 759 10.27 12.80 12.86
CA ILE A 759 10.47 14.17 12.33
C ILE A 759 10.48 15.26 13.44
N SER A 760 9.81 15.06 14.57
CA SER A 760 9.74 16.01 15.68
C SER A 760 11.01 16.17 16.55
N LEU A 761 12.04 15.34 16.37
CA LEU A 761 13.30 15.39 17.13
C LEU A 761 14.55 15.61 16.24
N ASP A 762 14.39 16.27 15.09
CA ASP A 762 15.45 16.55 14.09
C ASP A 762 16.17 15.29 13.53
N GLY A 763 15.61 14.09 13.73
CA GLY A 763 16.23 12.82 13.34
C GLY A 763 15.24 11.75 12.90
N CYS A 764 15.46 11.19 11.70
CA CYS A 764 14.69 10.06 11.18
C CYS A 764 15.20 8.74 11.79
N GLN A 765 14.37 8.11 12.63
CA GLN A 765 14.60 6.74 13.10
C GLN A 765 13.72 5.79 12.30
N PRO A 766 14.25 4.75 11.64
CA PRO A 766 13.43 3.83 10.88
C PRO A 766 12.73 2.83 11.81
N TRP A 767 11.41 2.72 11.66
CA TRP A 767 10.58 1.71 12.30
C TRP A 767 10.34 0.53 11.35
N TRP A 768 10.30 -0.66 11.93
CA TRP A 768 10.07 -1.93 11.24
C TRP A 768 9.18 -2.75 12.17
N THR A 769 8.12 -3.37 11.65
CA THR A 769 7.39 -4.38 12.44
C THR A 769 8.20 -5.68 12.54
N GLU A 770 7.84 -6.52 13.51
CA GLU A 770 8.26 -7.93 13.58
C GLU A 770 7.08 -8.90 13.32
N ASP A 771 5.88 -8.36 13.08
CA ASP A 771 4.64 -9.11 12.86
C ASP A 771 4.37 -9.40 11.37
N TYR A 772 3.45 -10.34 11.14
CA TYR A 772 2.91 -10.76 9.86
C TYR A 772 1.40 -10.93 10.06
N ILE A 773 0.58 -10.40 9.15
CA ILE A 773 -0.88 -10.40 9.28
C ILE A 773 -1.48 -11.39 8.27
N GLY A 774 -2.38 -12.26 8.73
CA GLY A 774 -2.85 -13.42 7.97
C GLY A 774 -3.84 -13.15 6.84
N ILE A 775 -4.33 -11.92 6.69
CA ILE A 775 -5.11 -11.49 5.51
C ILE A 775 -4.19 -10.96 4.41
N ASP A 776 -3.14 -10.24 4.78
CA ASP A 776 -2.19 -9.59 3.89
C ASP A 776 -1.22 -10.61 3.26
N GLU A 777 -0.62 -11.48 4.09
CA GLU A 777 0.04 -12.71 3.62
C GLU A 777 -0.89 -13.51 2.69
N GLY A 778 -2.19 -13.54 3.01
CA GLY A 778 -3.19 -14.29 2.27
C GLY A 778 -3.41 -13.78 0.87
N ALA A 779 -3.57 -12.46 0.73
CA ALA A 779 -3.81 -11.82 -0.55
C ALA A 779 -2.54 -11.79 -1.42
N ILE A 780 -1.34 -11.68 -0.82
CA ILE A 780 -0.04 -11.84 -1.51
C ILE A 780 0.02 -13.18 -2.27
N ILE A 781 -0.15 -14.32 -1.59
CA ILE A 781 -0.05 -15.64 -2.25
C ILE A 781 -1.15 -15.87 -3.31
N LEU A 782 -2.38 -15.45 -3.03
CA LEU A 782 -3.49 -15.62 -3.99
C LEU A 782 -3.26 -14.81 -5.26
N MET A 783 -2.83 -13.54 -5.15
CA MET A 783 -2.60 -12.69 -6.32
C MET A 783 -1.34 -13.07 -7.09
N ILE A 784 -0.30 -13.59 -6.43
CA ILE A 784 0.89 -14.12 -7.12
C ILE A 784 0.55 -15.37 -7.94
N GLU A 785 -0.12 -16.39 -7.39
CA GLU A 785 -0.47 -17.58 -8.19
C GLU A 785 -1.55 -17.28 -9.24
N ASN A 786 -2.46 -16.32 -9.00
CA ASN A 786 -3.38 -15.83 -10.03
C ASN A 786 -2.64 -15.17 -11.21
N TYR A 787 -1.54 -14.46 -10.97
CA TYR A 787 -0.66 -13.97 -12.03
C TYR A 787 0.09 -15.10 -12.75
N ARG A 788 0.62 -16.07 -12.02
CA ARG A 788 1.51 -17.14 -12.57
C ARG A 788 0.75 -18.23 -13.32
N SER A 789 -0.44 -18.60 -12.88
CA SER A 789 -1.24 -19.70 -13.45
C SER A 789 -2.74 -19.42 -13.56
N GLY A 790 -3.25 -18.44 -12.81
CA GLY A 790 -4.68 -18.18 -12.68
C GLY A 790 -5.43 -19.23 -11.86
N LEU A 791 -4.76 -20.06 -11.06
CA LEU A 791 -5.36 -21.24 -10.39
C LEU A 791 -6.64 -20.90 -9.62
N VAL A 792 -6.61 -19.90 -8.75
CA VAL A 792 -7.73 -19.56 -7.86
C VAL A 792 -8.92 -19.05 -8.67
N TRP A 793 -8.68 -18.14 -9.62
CA TRP A 793 -9.67 -17.69 -10.59
C TRP A 793 -10.29 -18.86 -11.38
N ASN A 794 -9.43 -19.69 -12.00
CA ASN A 794 -9.85 -20.79 -12.85
C ASN A 794 -10.74 -21.80 -12.10
N GLU A 795 -10.55 -22.00 -10.80
CA GLU A 795 -11.33 -22.93 -9.99
C GLU A 795 -12.52 -22.29 -9.27
N PHE A 796 -12.38 -21.08 -8.72
CA PHE A 796 -13.47 -20.38 -8.07
C PHE A 796 -14.59 -20.02 -9.06
N MET A 797 -14.22 -19.60 -10.28
CA MET A 797 -15.18 -19.25 -11.34
C MET A 797 -15.89 -20.46 -11.97
N GLN A 798 -15.48 -21.71 -11.63
CA GLN A 798 -16.29 -22.90 -11.96
C GLN A 798 -17.52 -23.04 -11.05
N ASN A 799 -17.58 -22.33 -9.91
CA ASN A 799 -18.65 -22.48 -8.96
C ASN A 799 -19.97 -21.87 -9.48
N PRO A 800 -21.08 -22.63 -9.53
CA PRO A 800 -22.33 -22.17 -10.15
C PRO A 800 -23.04 -21.06 -9.38
N TYR A 801 -22.73 -20.85 -8.10
CA TYR A 801 -23.29 -19.74 -7.33
C TYR A 801 -22.61 -18.42 -7.70
N VAL A 802 -21.30 -18.45 -7.94
CA VAL A 802 -20.50 -17.27 -8.33
C VAL A 802 -20.87 -16.82 -9.74
N MET A 803 -20.98 -17.76 -10.71
CA MET A 803 -21.45 -17.42 -12.07
C MET A 803 -22.86 -16.79 -12.05
N ASN A 804 -23.82 -17.42 -11.35
CA ASN A 804 -25.17 -16.88 -11.22
C ASN A 804 -25.19 -15.54 -10.46
N ALA A 805 -24.24 -15.28 -9.56
CA ALA A 805 -24.13 -13.99 -8.87
C ALA A 805 -23.73 -12.86 -9.82
N MET A 806 -22.79 -13.12 -10.73
CA MET A 806 -22.38 -12.13 -11.74
C MET A 806 -23.50 -11.86 -12.74
N ASP A 807 -24.20 -12.91 -13.22
CA ASP A 807 -25.37 -12.77 -14.09
C ASP A 807 -26.48 -11.90 -13.45
N GLU A 808 -26.85 -12.16 -12.19
CA GLU A 808 -27.93 -11.43 -11.48
C GLU A 808 -27.50 -10.04 -10.96
N ALA A 809 -26.19 -9.78 -10.85
CA ALA A 809 -25.63 -8.45 -10.60
C ALA A 809 -25.46 -7.61 -11.89
N GLY A 810 -25.81 -8.17 -13.05
CA GLY A 810 -25.78 -7.45 -14.34
C GLY A 810 -24.40 -7.43 -15.03
N PHE A 811 -23.46 -8.27 -14.62
CA PHE A 811 -22.19 -8.40 -15.34
C PHE A 811 -22.40 -9.05 -16.72
N VAL A 812 -21.72 -8.50 -17.72
CA VAL A 812 -21.65 -9.04 -19.08
C VAL A 812 -20.20 -9.29 -19.50
N PRO A 813 -19.94 -10.27 -20.39
CA PRO A 813 -18.62 -10.49 -20.97
C PRO A 813 -18.14 -9.29 -21.82
N MET A 814 -16.81 -9.15 -21.94
CA MET A 814 -16.14 -8.12 -22.75
C MET A 814 -16.55 -8.12 -24.22
N ILE A 815 -16.24 -7.00 -24.88
CA ILE A 815 -16.62 -6.74 -26.26
C ILE A 815 -15.97 -7.78 -27.19
N ARG A 816 -16.79 -8.39 -28.07
CA ARG A 816 -16.34 -9.42 -29.01
C ARG A 816 -15.31 -8.85 -30.00
N GLY A 817 -14.02 -9.07 -29.72
CA GLY A 817 -12.90 -8.58 -30.51
C GLY A 817 -11.83 -7.83 -29.71
N ASP A 818 -12.11 -7.52 -28.44
CA ASP A 818 -11.15 -7.05 -27.43
C ASP A 818 -10.16 -8.17 -27.07
N LEU A 819 -8.86 -7.86 -27.06
CA LEU A 819 -7.75 -8.82 -26.96
C LEU A 819 -6.51 -8.33 -26.16
N ASP A 820 -6.45 -7.08 -25.72
CA ASP A 820 -5.62 -6.69 -24.56
C ASP A 820 -6.42 -6.47 -23.27
N TYR A 821 -7.75 -6.59 -23.33
CA TYR A 821 -8.69 -6.50 -22.20
C TYR A 821 -8.80 -5.07 -21.64
N ASP A 822 -8.75 -4.07 -22.52
CA ASP A 822 -8.90 -2.65 -22.19
C ASP A 822 -10.38 -2.18 -22.17
N CYS A 823 -11.33 -3.05 -22.54
CA CYS A 823 -12.77 -2.79 -22.74
C CYS A 823 -13.13 -1.99 -24.00
N ALA A 824 -12.20 -1.74 -24.90
CA ALA A 824 -12.43 -1.05 -26.16
C ALA A 824 -12.32 -2.00 -27.38
N LEU A 825 -12.40 -1.41 -28.58
CA LEU A 825 -11.99 -2.06 -29.81
C LEU A 825 -11.05 -1.10 -30.52
N THR A 826 -9.76 -1.44 -30.55
CA THR A 826 -8.70 -0.53 -30.97
C THR A 826 -7.90 -1.09 -32.15
N SER A 827 -6.75 -0.47 -32.44
CA SER A 827 -5.76 -1.04 -33.35
C SER A 827 -4.74 -1.96 -32.67
N ALA A 828 -4.71 -1.99 -31.33
CA ALA A 828 -3.91 -2.90 -30.53
C ALA A 828 -4.50 -4.31 -30.58
N ASP A 829 -5.82 -4.44 -30.41
CA ASP A 829 -6.56 -5.70 -30.59
C ASP A 829 -6.37 -6.30 -31.98
N ALA A 830 -6.47 -5.48 -33.02
CA ALA A 830 -6.22 -5.90 -34.39
C ALA A 830 -4.76 -6.38 -34.58
N LEU A 831 -3.80 -5.79 -33.87
CA LEU A 831 -2.41 -6.24 -33.86
C LEU A 831 -2.25 -7.56 -33.07
N ILE A 832 -2.94 -7.74 -31.95
CA ILE A 832 -2.92 -8.96 -31.14
C ILE A 832 -3.58 -10.13 -31.89
N CYS A 833 -4.73 -9.89 -32.53
CA CYS A 833 -5.38 -10.84 -33.44
C CYS A 833 -4.43 -11.28 -34.56
N LEU A 834 -3.65 -10.34 -35.15
CA LEU A 834 -2.60 -10.68 -36.13
C LEU A 834 -1.45 -11.50 -35.52
N GLN A 835 -1.05 -11.24 -34.26
CA GLN A 835 -0.03 -12.04 -33.57
C GLN A 835 -0.50 -13.47 -33.31
N ILE A 836 -1.79 -13.67 -32.97
CA ILE A 836 -2.41 -14.98 -32.80
C ILE A 836 -2.51 -15.70 -34.16
N ALA A 837 -3.04 -15.03 -35.19
CA ALA A 837 -3.17 -15.56 -36.55
C ALA A 837 -1.81 -15.94 -37.18
N ALA A 838 -0.72 -15.27 -36.79
CA ALA A 838 0.64 -15.61 -37.18
C ALA A 838 1.28 -16.76 -36.36
N GLY A 839 0.63 -17.22 -35.29
CA GLY A 839 1.19 -18.20 -34.36
C GLY A 839 2.34 -17.66 -33.50
N SER A 840 2.41 -16.33 -33.31
CA SER A 840 3.48 -15.66 -32.56
C SER A 840 3.11 -15.25 -31.14
N ARG A 841 1.82 -15.26 -30.78
CA ARG A 841 1.31 -15.12 -29.40
C ARG A 841 0.55 -16.40 -29.03
N PRO A 842 0.67 -16.93 -27.80
CA PRO A 842 -0.22 -17.97 -27.29
C PRO A 842 -1.68 -17.50 -27.33
N CYS A 843 -2.61 -18.45 -27.44
CA CYS A 843 -4.04 -18.19 -27.43
C CYS A 843 -4.72 -19.37 -26.75
N ASP A 844 -5.38 -19.10 -25.63
CA ASP A 844 -6.27 -20.03 -24.94
C ASP A 844 -7.66 -20.07 -25.62
N ALA A 845 -8.62 -20.76 -24.99
CA ALA A 845 -9.96 -20.97 -25.55
C ALA A 845 -10.88 -19.73 -25.46
N GLU A 846 -10.64 -18.83 -24.50
CA GLU A 846 -11.44 -17.63 -24.26
C GLU A 846 -10.95 -16.49 -25.15
N MET A 847 -9.63 -16.28 -25.18
CA MET A 847 -8.98 -15.39 -26.14
C MET A 847 -9.26 -15.80 -27.60
N PHE A 848 -9.39 -17.11 -27.88
CA PHE A 848 -9.81 -17.59 -29.21
C PHE A 848 -11.27 -17.22 -29.53
N ALA A 849 -12.17 -17.28 -28.55
CA ALA A 849 -13.58 -16.94 -28.73
C ALA A 849 -13.79 -15.43 -28.93
N ALA A 850 -12.99 -14.60 -28.27
CA ALA A 850 -12.92 -13.16 -28.53
C ALA A 850 -12.30 -12.86 -29.91
N ALA A 851 -11.22 -13.55 -30.28
CA ALA A 851 -10.47 -13.28 -31.51
C ALA A 851 -11.12 -13.81 -32.80
N ASP A 852 -11.94 -14.87 -32.77
CA ASP A 852 -12.73 -15.35 -33.92
C ASP A 852 -14.01 -14.50 -34.09
N VAL A 853 -13.83 -13.22 -34.44
CA VAL A 853 -14.95 -12.30 -34.68
C VAL A 853 -15.70 -12.62 -35.98
N SER A 854 -15.12 -13.36 -36.92
CA SER A 854 -15.83 -13.84 -38.11
C SER A 854 -16.74 -15.06 -37.86
N GLY A 855 -16.45 -15.86 -36.83
CA GLY A 855 -17.20 -17.09 -36.49
C GLY A 855 -16.86 -18.29 -37.39
N ASP A 856 -15.69 -18.30 -38.01
CA ASP A 856 -15.20 -19.33 -38.96
C ASP A 856 -14.60 -20.57 -38.24
N ASN A 857 -14.44 -20.50 -36.92
CA ASN A 857 -13.63 -21.38 -36.06
C ASN A 857 -12.13 -21.29 -36.38
N ARG A 858 -11.65 -20.07 -36.68
CA ARG A 858 -10.22 -19.73 -36.87
C ARG A 858 -9.98 -18.26 -36.58
N VAL A 859 -8.86 -17.96 -35.92
CA VAL A 859 -8.33 -16.58 -35.84
C VAL A 859 -7.45 -16.31 -37.07
N THR A 860 -7.78 -15.29 -37.84
CA THR A 860 -7.10 -14.95 -39.10
C THR A 860 -6.93 -13.43 -39.28
N SER A 861 -6.31 -13.01 -40.39
CA SER A 861 -6.25 -11.60 -40.78
C SER A 861 -7.58 -11.03 -41.29
N LEU A 862 -8.63 -11.85 -41.46
CA LEU A 862 -10.00 -11.36 -41.66
C LEU A 862 -10.55 -10.78 -40.35
N ASP A 863 -10.33 -11.50 -39.26
CA ASP A 863 -10.82 -11.18 -37.92
C ASP A 863 -10.18 -9.90 -37.40
N ALA A 864 -8.85 -9.80 -37.54
CA ALA A 864 -8.11 -8.56 -37.27
C ALA A 864 -8.61 -7.36 -38.11
N LEU A 865 -9.04 -7.59 -39.36
CA LEU A 865 -9.61 -6.55 -40.21
C LEU A 865 -11.05 -6.18 -39.80
N MET A 866 -11.81 -7.12 -39.23
CA MET A 866 -13.14 -6.87 -38.67
C MET A 866 -13.03 -6.07 -37.36
N ILE A 867 -12.12 -6.45 -36.46
CA ILE A 867 -11.76 -5.68 -35.25
C ILE A 867 -11.38 -4.24 -35.64
N LEU A 868 -10.43 -4.07 -36.59
CA LEU A 868 -10.03 -2.74 -37.08
C LEU A 868 -11.17 -1.96 -37.79
N GLN A 869 -12.21 -2.62 -38.28
CA GLN A 869 -13.40 -1.97 -38.84
C GLN A 869 -14.42 -1.58 -37.78
N ALA A 870 -14.57 -2.36 -36.71
CA ALA A 870 -15.40 -2.04 -35.57
C ALA A 870 -14.81 -0.87 -34.76
N ALA A 871 -13.50 -0.93 -34.47
CA ALA A 871 -12.70 0.17 -33.93
C ALA A 871 -12.86 1.48 -34.74
N ALA A 872 -13.04 1.38 -36.05
CA ALA A 872 -13.25 2.52 -36.95
C ALA A 872 -14.74 2.90 -37.14
N GLY A 873 -15.65 2.38 -36.32
CA GLY A 873 -17.09 2.64 -36.36
C GLY A 873 -17.77 2.22 -37.67
N ARG A 874 -17.31 1.13 -38.31
CA ARG A 874 -17.79 0.69 -39.65
C ARG A 874 -18.70 -0.51 -39.62
N ILE A 875 -18.57 -1.37 -38.61
CA ILE A 875 -19.38 -2.58 -38.38
C ILE A 875 -19.58 -2.78 -36.88
N GLU A 876 -20.60 -3.55 -36.53
CA GLU A 876 -20.76 -4.20 -35.22
C GLU A 876 -20.26 -5.66 -35.35
N LEU A 877 -19.89 -6.30 -34.23
CA LEU A 877 -19.27 -7.65 -34.18
C LEU A 877 -20.15 -8.68 -33.45
#